data_AF-A0A179D662-F1
#
_entry.id   AF-A0A179D662-F1
#
_cell.length_a   1.000
_cell.length_b   1.000
_cell.length_c   1.000
_cell.angle_alpha   90.00
_cell.angle_beta   90.00
_cell.angle_gamma   90.00
#
_symmetry.space_group_name_H-M   'P 1'
#
loop_
_entity.id
_entity.type
_entity.pdbx_description
1 polymer ?
#
loop_
_entity_poly.entity_id
_entity_poly.type
_entity_poly.pdbx_seq_one_letter_code
_entity_poly.pdbx_strand_id
1 'polypeptide(L)'
;MRKLVYLFLITFVFLTGNVLASQASKDKKSSSKVIYIPEKKLPRRVVILPPFVTGEAKIDQNFKKMLRGVVQNYMAGKGYIIRYASSLPEKVVSLALKTFNPKEIAKQLKDIDGFFTITVYQFSGVNVILLKHFKIDAELCLFDKKGQKLACWREDVSRRKIDIATDPIGLAAKVLGNVLSSSSQVRLKSLIFDWAYQVSSLVPGFSAATRKPKILRVITNVSDRTFKIGDRIVVALEGDPGLEATFDIGTFKQGIKMVEMERPGVYEGFYVVQKGDETQNQYLLVRLKNQQGESQEWLEFVPPINIDGIPPAPPKDLEARVEGKAVRLSWKCVDGTTTGFVVLRSCEPLSGYQEIARIGDLNFLDKEVKAGERYFYRVAALDKAGNRSSFVQIGPVNIPVTGVSLSGDLPAKLGRGTYTVEGLIKVPAGSKTVIDPGVRLAFNPEGKLVIEGELLAKEAIFEAKKGWWQGLEVKSGGKLNGEKIKILNAKRAVLVEGEASFKESFFYKGEEGLVVKGISTVLVEGGKISAFKEGIRVEDGSFSASRVTLRENKVALKVIKGEVKLEKVNFLENELNIESKVSLILKACFLGKDPLNFKIKGPITVVSYLNFPYPEGQEVKFDLKAFQKKGEELLAEGKKFLQEGNYGKACEKLEKAYKILHNEEIYYWLVYVYTLLEEDEKLARIIDRALEEFPYEVKIYQLAVRYYLFKDRVEEAKKLIERALKLQPNNPTLEAMKALVENRKTKIINGNTK
;
A
#
# COMPACT_ATOMS: atom_id res chain seq x y z
N MET A 1 21.21 50.72 -48.70
CA MET A 1 22.08 49.55 -48.94
C MET A 1 21.36 48.32 -48.39
N ARG A 2 20.68 47.56 -49.26
CA ARG A 2 21.03 46.17 -49.68
C ARG A 2 20.83 45.17 -48.53
N LYS A 3 19.91 44.20 -48.58
CA LYS A 3 19.17 43.50 -49.67
C LYS A 3 17.81 43.05 -49.06
N LEU A 4 16.60 43.25 -49.60
CA LEU A 4 16.03 43.07 -50.95
C LEU A 4 16.04 41.62 -51.44
N VAL A 5 14.94 41.22 -52.11
CA VAL A 5 14.68 39.97 -52.88
C VAL A 5 13.98 38.89 -52.01
N TYR A 6 12.72 38.47 -52.13
CA TYR A 6 11.64 38.50 -53.14
C TYR A 6 10.29 38.37 -52.40
N LEU A 7 9.33 39.27 -52.59
CA LEU A 7 7.93 38.92 -52.88
C LEU A 7 7.21 40.16 -53.40
N PHE A 8 7.48 40.45 -54.67
CA PHE A 8 6.76 41.39 -55.51
C PHE A 8 6.11 40.58 -56.62
N LEU A 9 5.01 41.11 -57.17
CA LEU A 9 4.09 40.64 -58.23
C LEU A 9 2.75 40.09 -57.68
N ILE A 10 1.57 40.61 -58.00
CA ILE A 10 1.14 41.64 -58.97
C ILE A 10 -0.17 42.25 -58.48
N THR A 11 -0.23 43.58 -58.53
CA THR A 11 -1.45 44.38 -58.69
C THR A 11 -1.77 44.57 -60.17
N PHE A 12 -3.07 44.51 -60.50
CA PHE A 12 -3.78 45.24 -61.57
C PHE A 12 -3.90 44.68 -63.00
N VAL A 13 -5.10 44.99 -63.55
CA VAL A 13 -5.64 44.88 -64.93
C VAL A 13 -6.35 43.53 -65.22
N PHE A 14 -7.69 43.45 -65.29
CA PHE A 14 -8.53 44.10 -66.30
C PHE A 14 -9.91 44.57 -65.79
N LEU A 15 -10.24 45.83 -66.13
CA LEU A 15 -11.58 46.36 -66.36
C LEU A 15 -12.11 45.80 -67.70
N THR A 16 -13.36 45.35 -67.73
CA THR A 16 -14.49 45.80 -68.59
C THR A 16 -15.45 44.66 -68.95
N GLY A 17 -16.76 44.93 -68.77
CA GLY A 17 -17.81 44.38 -69.62
C GLY A 17 -18.66 43.24 -69.05
N ASN A 18 -19.68 43.54 -68.26
CA ASN A 18 -21.03 43.68 -68.82
C ASN A 18 -22.09 43.95 -67.74
N VAL A 19 -22.74 45.09 -67.90
CA VAL A 19 -24.08 45.39 -67.41
C VAL A 19 -25.03 44.40 -68.08
N LEU A 20 -25.78 43.64 -67.29
CA LEU A 20 -27.14 43.25 -67.62
C LEU A 20 -27.91 43.00 -66.32
N ALA A 21 -28.99 43.75 -66.20
CA ALA A 21 -29.91 43.76 -65.09
C ALA A 21 -30.48 42.36 -64.80
N SER A 22 -30.71 42.08 -63.52
CA SER A 22 -32.08 41.77 -63.13
C SER A 22 -32.28 42.18 -61.67
N GLN A 23 -33.31 43.00 -61.50
CA GLN A 23 -33.85 43.46 -60.24
C GLN A 23 -34.27 42.24 -59.42
N ALA A 24 -33.61 41.97 -58.29
CA ALA A 24 -34.22 41.22 -57.21
C ALA A 24 -34.53 42.23 -56.10
N SER A 25 -35.81 42.32 -55.78
CA SER A 25 -36.42 43.38 -55.00
C SER A 25 -35.74 43.62 -53.66
N LYS A 26 -35.47 44.89 -53.38
CA LYS A 26 -35.55 45.40 -52.01
C LYS A 26 -36.98 45.18 -51.52
N ASP A 27 -37.26 44.02 -50.96
CA ASP A 27 -38.51 43.82 -50.22
C ASP A 27 -38.47 44.72 -48.98
N LYS A 28 -39.24 45.81 -49.07
CA LYS A 28 -39.63 46.65 -47.94
C LYS A 28 -40.05 45.75 -46.77
N LYS A 29 -39.55 46.04 -45.56
CA LYS A 29 -40.14 45.56 -44.29
C LYS A 29 -41.66 45.77 -44.33
N SER A 30 -42.41 44.73 -44.65
CA SER A 30 -43.86 44.72 -44.54
C SER A 30 -44.17 44.57 -43.07
N SER A 31 -44.77 45.60 -42.44
CA SER A 31 -45.40 45.45 -41.14
C SER A 31 -46.33 44.23 -41.18
N SER A 32 -46.12 43.26 -40.30
CA SER A 32 -46.92 42.05 -40.18
C SER A 32 -48.38 42.42 -39.88
N LYS A 33 -49.24 42.31 -40.90
CA LYS A 33 -50.68 42.59 -40.78
C LYS A 33 -51.35 41.46 -40.00
N VAL A 34 -52.29 41.81 -39.11
CA VAL A 34 -53.19 40.83 -38.49
C VAL A 34 -54.09 40.24 -39.59
N ILE A 35 -53.95 38.93 -39.83
CA ILE A 35 -54.72 38.21 -40.84
C ILE A 35 -55.95 37.59 -40.17
N TYR A 36 -57.14 37.98 -40.61
CA TYR A 36 -58.39 37.39 -40.12
C TYR A 36 -58.72 36.10 -40.89
N ILE A 37 -58.82 34.98 -40.17
CA ILE A 37 -59.34 33.71 -40.68
C ILE A 37 -60.49 33.29 -39.75
N PRO A 38 -61.72 33.07 -40.26
CA PRO A 38 -62.83 32.61 -39.43
C PRO A 38 -62.50 31.31 -38.69
N GLU A 39 -62.87 31.20 -37.42
CA GLU A 39 -62.56 30.03 -36.57
C GLU A 39 -63.00 28.70 -37.21
N LYS A 40 -64.14 28.67 -37.90
CA LYS A 40 -64.65 27.49 -38.63
C LYS A 40 -63.75 27.02 -39.79
N LYS A 41 -62.89 27.89 -40.31
CA LYS A 41 -61.93 27.57 -41.38
C LYS A 41 -60.55 27.21 -40.86
N LEU A 42 -60.31 27.34 -39.55
CA LEU A 42 -59.03 26.98 -38.95
C LEU A 42 -58.92 25.45 -38.80
N PRO A 43 -57.77 24.87 -39.15
CA PRO A 43 -57.53 23.45 -38.90
C PRO A 43 -57.39 23.22 -37.40
N ARG A 44 -58.15 22.28 -36.84
CA ARG A 44 -58.19 22.05 -35.39
C ARG A 44 -57.06 21.14 -34.91
N ARG A 45 -56.88 19.97 -35.52
CA ARG A 45 -55.73 19.09 -35.25
C ARG A 45 -54.61 19.44 -36.19
N VAL A 46 -53.47 19.86 -35.65
CA VAL A 46 -52.33 20.31 -36.45
C VAL A 46 -51.03 19.63 -36.07
N VAL A 47 -50.10 19.61 -37.01
CA VAL A 47 -48.71 19.25 -36.77
C VAL A 47 -47.79 20.38 -37.20
N ILE A 48 -46.76 20.65 -36.40
CA ILE A 48 -45.70 21.59 -36.76
C ILE A 48 -44.60 20.76 -37.41
N LEU A 49 -44.23 21.06 -38.66
CA LEU A 49 -43.15 20.37 -39.37
C LEU A 49 -41.77 20.82 -38.88
N PRO A 50 -40.70 20.03 -39.14
CA PRO A 50 -39.33 20.45 -38.83
C PRO A 50 -38.98 21.77 -39.52
N PRO A 51 -38.26 22.70 -38.85
CA PRO A 51 -37.91 23.98 -39.44
C PRO A 51 -37.05 23.85 -40.71
N PHE A 52 -37.43 24.61 -41.72
CA PHE A 52 -36.68 24.84 -42.95
C PHE A 52 -35.66 25.94 -42.69
N VAL A 53 -34.46 25.80 -43.23
CA VAL A 53 -33.42 26.84 -43.12
C VAL A 53 -33.02 27.23 -44.53
N THR A 54 -33.13 28.51 -44.85
CA THR A 54 -32.79 29.06 -46.16
C THR A 54 -31.51 29.91 -46.05
N GLY A 55 -30.74 29.99 -47.14
CA GLY A 55 -29.47 30.72 -47.17
C GLY A 55 -28.29 30.03 -46.46
N GLU A 56 -27.27 30.80 -46.05
CA GLU A 56 -26.05 30.31 -45.39
C GLU A 56 -26.19 30.01 -43.88
N ALA A 57 -27.41 30.09 -43.33
CA ALA A 57 -27.63 29.92 -41.90
C ALA A 57 -27.29 28.48 -41.44
N LYS A 58 -26.16 28.31 -40.74
CA LYS A 58 -25.76 27.04 -40.10
C LYS A 58 -26.45 26.92 -38.74
N ILE A 59 -27.52 26.13 -38.68
CA ILE A 59 -28.31 25.88 -37.47
C ILE A 59 -28.20 24.40 -37.11
N ASP A 60 -27.78 24.10 -35.88
CA ASP A 60 -27.70 22.72 -35.38
C ASP A 60 -29.10 22.08 -35.17
N GLN A 61 -29.13 20.76 -35.03
CA GLN A 61 -30.37 20.01 -34.87
C GLN A 61 -31.09 20.30 -33.53
N ASN A 62 -30.35 20.67 -32.48
CA ASN A 62 -30.94 20.95 -31.17
C ASN A 62 -31.73 22.25 -31.21
N PHE A 63 -31.20 23.28 -31.87
CA PHE A 63 -31.92 24.52 -32.11
C PHE A 63 -33.20 24.30 -32.92
N LYS A 64 -33.13 23.50 -34.01
CA LYS A 64 -34.33 23.19 -34.82
C LYS A 64 -35.42 22.50 -33.99
N LYS A 65 -35.04 21.55 -33.13
CA LYS A 65 -35.95 20.84 -32.23
C LYS A 65 -36.54 21.80 -31.18
N MET A 66 -35.72 22.67 -30.60
CA MET A 66 -36.13 23.68 -29.61
C MET A 66 -37.11 24.70 -30.20
N LEU A 67 -36.80 25.27 -31.36
CA LEU A 67 -37.66 26.21 -32.08
C LEU A 67 -39.03 25.59 -32.38
N ARG A 68 -39.03 24.37 -32.90
CA ARG A 68 -40.26 23.61 -33.17
C ARG A 68 -41.08 23.38 -31.90
N GLY A 69 -40.44 22.96 -30.80
CA GLY A 69 -41.10 22.70 -29.52
C GLY A 69 -41.75 23.95 -28.92
N VAL A 70 -41.04 25.09 -28.95
CA VAL A 70 -41.60 26.35 -28.45
C VAL A 70 -42.83 26.78 -29.26
N VAL A 71 -42.77 26.71 -30.60
CA VAL A 71 -43.93 27.02 -31.47
C VAL A 71 -45.10 26.06 -31.21
N GLN A 72 -44.84 24.77 -31.03
CA GLN A 72 -45.87 23.79 -30.67
C GLN A 72 -46.64 24.21 -29.41
N ASN A 73 -45.93 24.61 -28.36
CA ASN A 73 -46.54 25.03 -27.10
C ASN A 73 -47.37 26.32 -27.25
N TYR A 74 -46.89 27.31 -28.00
CA TYR A 74 -47.69 28.53 -28.27
C TYR A 74 -48.95 28.23 -29.09
N MET A 75 -48.87 27.35 -30.09
CA MET A 75 -50.05 26.96 -30.87
C MET A 75 -51.04 26.14 -30.02
N ALA A 76 -50.55 25.29 -29.12
CA ALA A 76 -51.40 24.59 -28.14
C ALA A 76 -52.15 25.60 -27.25
N GLY A 77 -51.46 26.63 -26.76
CA GLY A 77 -52.05 27.73 -25.99
C GLY A 77 -53.11 28.54 -26.77
N LYS A 78 -53.03 28.57 -28.10
CA LYS A 78 -54.04 29.18 -28.99
C LYS A 78 -55.24 28.26 -29.26
N GLY A 79 -55.27 27.05 -28.70
CA GLY A 79 -56.39 26.11 -28.81
C GLY A 79 -56.27 25.07 -29.92
N TYR A 80 -55.14 25.05 -30.64
CA TYR A 80 -54.87 23.99 -31.62
C TYR A 80 -54.58 22.66 -30.89
N ILE A 81 -55.12 21.55 -31.40
CA ILE A 81 -54.79 20.21 -30.91
C ILE A 81 -53.50 19.77 -31.59
N ILE A 82 -52.38 19.91 -30.89
CA ILE A 82 -51.07 19.55 -31.43
C ILE A 82 -50.90 18.03 -31.41
N ARG A 83 -50.51 17.48 -32.55
CA ARG A 83 -50.03 16.10 -32.63
C ARG A 83 -48.51 16.07 -32.51
N TYR A 84 -48.06 15.67 -31.33
CA TYR A 84 -46.66 15.43 -31.03
C TYR A 84 -46.27 14.07 -31.62
N ALA A 85 -45.70 14.07 -32.83
CA ALA A 85 -45.04 12.89 -33.36
C ALA A 85 -43.58 12.92 -32.93
N SER A 86 -43.16 11.96 -32.10
CA SER A 86 -41.74 11.73 -31.72
C SER A 86 -40.87 11.59 -32.97
N SER A 87 -41.40 10.97 -34.01
CA SER A 87 -40.90 10.97 -35.39
C SER A 87 -42.08 11.10 -36.35
N LEU A 88 -42.10 12.15 -37.16
CA LEU A 88 -42.95 12.16 -38.36
C LEU A 88 -42.52 11.00 -39.26
N PRO A 89 -43.44 10.37 -40.04
CA PRO A 89 -43.06 9.34 -40.99
C PRO A 89 -41.91 9.83 -41.88
N GLU A 90 -40.91 8.98 -42.14
CA GLU A 90 -39.72 9.40 -42.91
C GLU A 90 -40.09 10.03 -44.25
N LYS A 91 -41.14 9.51 -44.90
CA LYS A 91 -41.70 10.08 -46.12
C LYS A 91 -42.19 11.52 -45.94
N VAL A 92 -42.83 11.84 -44.81
CA VAL A 92 -43.26 13.21 -44.47
C VAL A 92 -42.06 14.11 -44.19
N VAL A 93 -41.05 13.62 -43.46
CA VAL A 93 -39.82 14.37 -43.18
C VAL A 93 -39.06 14.66 -44.48
N SER A 94 -38.93 13.67 -45.36
CA SER A 94 -38.31 13.79 -46.67
C SER A 94 -39.06 14.78 -47.56
N LEU A 95 -40.39 14.64 -47.68
CA LEU A 95 -41.24 15.54 -48.46
C LEU A 95 -41.26 16.97 -47.91
N ALA A 96 -41.11 17.15 -46.60
CA ALA A 96 -40.91 18.45 -45.99
C ALA A 96 -39.51 18.97 -46.35
N LEU A 97 -38.46 18.39 -45.79
CA LEU A 97 -37.12 18.97 -45.80
C LEU A 97 -36.39 18.97 -47.14
N LYS A 98 -36.71 18.08 -48.08
CA LYS A 98 -35.98 17.96 -49.37
C LYS A 98 -36.68 18.64 -50.54
N THR A 99 -37.96 18.36 -50.74
CA THR A 99 -38.70 18.82 -51.94
C THR A 99 -39.79 19.84 -51.64
N PHE A 100 -40.18 20.01 -50.37
CA PHE A 100 -41.30 20.79 -49.89
C PHE A 100 -42.52 20.81 -50.83
N ASN A 101 -43.35 19.75 -50.78
CA ASN A 101 -44.62 19.67 -51.50
C ASN A 101 -45.82 19.64 -50.53
N PRO A 102 -46.47 20.79 -50.24
CA PRO A 102 -47.55 20.91 -49.27
C PRO A 102 -48.74 19.96 -49.50
N LYS A 103 -49.11 19.74 -50.77
CA LYS A 103 -50.25 18.87 -51.14
C LYS A 103 -49.93 17.40 -50.84
N GLU A 104 -48.71 16.95 -51.17
CA GLU A 104 -48.27 15.58 -50.89
C GLU A 104 -48.06 15.35 -49.39
N ILE A 105 -47.54 16.34 -48.66
CA ILE A 105 -47.45 16.28 -47.19
C ILE A 105 -48.84 16.11 -46.58
N ALA A 106 -49.82 16.92 -47.01
CA ALA A 106 -51.19 16.84 -46.49
C ALA A 106 -51.83 15.47 -46.72
N LYS A 107 -51.61 14.85 -47.90
CA LYS A 107 -52.10 13.49 -48.21
C LYS A 107 -51.54 12.42 -47.27
N GLN A 108 -50.34 12.60 -46.74
CA GLN A 108 -49.72 11.64 -45.80
C GLN A 108 -50.25 11.82 -44.35
N LEU A 109 -50.91 12.93 -44.04
CA LEU A 109 -51.36 13.27 -42.68
C LEU A 109 -52.86 13.03 -42.51
N LYS A 110 -53.29 11.75 -42.54
CA LYS A 110 -54.72 11.36 -42.60
C LYS A 110 -55.61 11.90 -41.47
N ASP A 111 -55.08 11.94 -40.24
CA ASP A 111 -55.80 12.36 -39.01
C ASP A 111 -55.54 13.81 -38.59
N ILE A 112 -54.92 14.59 -39.47
CA ILE A 112 -54.52 15.97 -39.24
C ILE A 112 -55.36 16.87 -40.15
N ASP A 113 -55.84 17.98 -39.60
CA ASP A 113 -56.71 18.93 -40.30
C ASP A 113 -55.90 20.05 -40.98
N GLY A 114 -54.61 20.20 -40.63
CA GLY A 114 -53.68 21.16 -41.23
C GLY A 114 -52.29 21.09 -40.62
N PHE A 115 -51.32 21.82 -41.16
CA PHE A 115 -49.95 21.81 -40.63
C PHE A 115 -49.30 23.18 -40.67
N PHE A 116 -48.34 23.38 -39.78
CA PHE A 116 -47.51 24.58 -39.72
C PHE A 116 -46.11 24.30 -40.27
N THR A 117 -45.52 25.27 -40.97
CA THR A 117 -44.11 25.28 -41.39
C THR A 117 -43.38 26.43 -40.75
N ILE A 118 -42.11 26.24 -40.37
CA ILE A 118 -41.24 27.30 -39.85
C ILE A 118 -40.07 27.47 -40.81
N THR A 119 -39.98 28.60 -41.50
CA THR A 119 -38.87 28.91 -42.41
C THR A 119 -37.95 29.93 -41.77
N VAL A 120 -36.70 29.56 -41.51
CA VAL A 120 -35.68 30.43 -40.92
C VAL A 120 -34.82 31.02 -42.04
N TYR A 121 -34.88 32.34 -42.20
CA TYR A 121 -34.16 33.09 -43.24
C TYR A 121 -32.81 33.62 -42.75
N GLN A 122 -32.73 34.02 -41.48
CA GLN A 122 -31.50 34.50 -40.88
C GLN A 122 -31.36 34.00 -39.46
N PHE A 123 -30.18 33.47 -39.14
CA PHE A 123 -29.79 33.14 -37.78
C PHE A 123 -28.30 33.43 -37.60
N SER A 124 -27.96 34.37 -36.71
CA SER A 124 -26.56 34.70 -36.38
C SER A 124 -26.26 34.29 -34.94
N GLY A 125 -25.59 33.16 -34.76
CA GLY A 125 -25.31 32.58 -33.46
C GLY A 125 -23.85 32.32 -33.11
N VAL A 126 -22.91 32.25 -34.08
CA VAL A 126 -21.54 31.76 -33.79
C VAL A 126 -20.46 32.41 -34.66
N ASN A 127 -19.47 33.00 -33.96
CA ASN A 127 -18.10 33.38 -34.34
C ASN A 127 -17.84 34.18 -35.63
N VAL A 128 -17.84 35.52 -35.50
CA VAL A 128 -16.69 36.32 -35.97
C VAL A 128 -16.33 37.30 -34.85
N ILE A 129 -15.04 37.39 -34.59
CA ILE A 129 -14.37 38.21 -33.59
C ILE A 129 -14.96 39.64 -33.60
N LEU A 130 -15.34 40.16 -32.42
CA LEU A 130 -15.83 41.52 -32.15
C LEU A 130 -17.23 41.89 -32.69
N LEU A 131 -18.29 41.37 -32.02
CA LEU A 131 -19.61 41.98 -31.67
C LEU A 131 -20.71 40.89 -31.68
N LYS A 132 -21.14 40.43 -30.49
CA LYS A 132 -22.14 39.34 -30.31
C LYS A 132 -23.57 39.88 -30.43
N HIS A 133 -24.11 39.93 -31.65
CA HIS A 133 -25.53 40.18 -31.92
C HIS A 133 -26.23 38.86 -32.26
N PHE A 134 -27.23 38.50 -31.46
CA PHE A 134 -28.09 37.34 -31.76
C PHE A 134 -29.35 37.83 -32.47
N LYS A 135 -29.65 37.25 -33.64
CA LYS A 135 -30.83 37.57 -34.43
C LYS A 135 -31.49 36.30 -34.97
N ILE A 136 -32.81 36.27 -34.93
CA ILE A 136 -33.64 35.30 -35.62
C ILE A 136 -34.62 36.06 -36.53
N ASP A 137 -34.64 35.69 -37.80
CA ASP A 137 -35.65 36.11 -38.78
C ASP A 137 -36.27 34.86 -39.36
N ALA A 138 -37.53 34.62 -39.02
CA ALA A 138 -38.24 33.42 -39.40
C ALA A 138 -39.73 33.68 -39.64
N GLU A 139 -40.31 32.82 -40.45
CA GLU A 139 -41.71 32.85 -40.88
C GLU A 139 -42.44 31.57 -40.48
N LEU A 140 -43.63 31.72 -39.93
CA LEU A 140 -44.56 30.65 -39.62
C LEU A 140 -45.70 30.67 -40.65
N CYS A 141 -45.96 29.57 -41.34
CA CYS A 141 -47.09 29.46 -42.27
C CYS A 141 -48.05 28.35 -41.87
N LEU A 142 -49.34 28.58 -42.07
CA LEU A 142 -50.42 27.63 -41.82
C LEU A 142 -50.98 27.09 -43.13
N PHE A 143 -51.14 25.77 -43.21
CA PHE A 143 -51.74 25.05 -44.33
C PHE A 143 -52.94 24.22 -43.85
N ASP A 144 -53.95 24.09 -44.71
CA ASP A 144 -55.13 23.25 -44.45
C ASP A 144 -54.90 21.76 -44.82
N LYS A 145 -55.94 20.93 -44.65
CA LYS A 145 -55.94 19.50 -44.97
C LYS A 145 -55.69 19.17 -46.45
N LYS A 146 -55.86 20.14 -47.36
CA LYS A 146 -55.59 19.99 -48.79
C LYS A 146 -54.18 20.47 -49.16
N GLY A 147 -53.42 20.98 -48.19
CA GLY A 147 -52.12 21.61 -48.43
C GLY A 147 -52.24 23.01 -49.03
N GLN A 148 -53.41 23.66 -48.92
CA GLN A 148 -53.59 25.06 -49.29
C GLN A 148 -53.06 25.96 -48.19
N LYS A 149 -52.18 26.90 -48.56
CA LYS A 149 -51.65 27.91 -47.65
C LYS A 149 -52.78 28.87 -47.24
N LEU A 150 -53.04 28.97 -45.94
CA LEU A 150 -54.03 29.89 -45.38
C LEU A 150 -53.43 31.26 -45.06
N ALA A 151 -52.26 31.28 -44.41
CA ALA A 151 -51.55 32.50 -44.01
C ALA A 151 -50.08 32.23 -43.67
N CYS A 152 -49.26 33.29 -43.69
CA CYS A 152 -47.89 33.30 -43.20
C CYS A 152 -47.63 34.55 -42.36
N TRP A 153 -46.82 34.42 -41.32
CA TRP A 153 -46.43 35.50 -40.43
C TRP A 153 -44.92 35.46 -40.24
N ARG A 154 -44.23 36.55 -40.57
CA ARG A 154 -42.77 36.68 -40.47
C ARG A 154 -42.43 37.77 -39.48
N GLU A 155 -41.50 37.46 -38.58
CA GLU A 155 -41.01 38.39 -37.56
C GLU A 155 -39.48 38.32 -37.50
N ASP A 156 -38.87 39.45 -37.15
CA ASP A 156 -37.43 39.57 -36.92
C ASP A 156 -37.15 40.06 -35.50
N VAL A 157 -36.46 39.24 -34.70
CA VAL A 157 -36.04 39.60 -33.34
C VAL A 157 -34.52 39.65 -33.28
N SER A 158 -33.99 40.74 -32.74
CA SER A 158 -32.55 40.91 -32.52
C SER A 158 -32.26 41.44 -31.12
N ARG A 159 -31.16 40.99 -30.49
CA ARG A 159 -30.68 41.50 -29.20
C ARG A 159 -29.19 41.86 -29.27
N ARG A 160 -28.84 43.05 -28.74
CA ARG A 160 -27.46 43.45 -28.41
C ARG A 160 -27.15 43.03 -26.97
N LYS A 161 -25.93 42.53 -26.72
CA LYS A 161 -25.28 42.29 -25.41
C LYS A 161 -26.29 42.21 -24.24
N ILE A 162 -26.80 41.00 -23.97
CA ILE A 162 -27.79 40.74 -22.91
C ILE A 162 -27.14 40.97 -21.54
N ASP A 163 -27.51 42.06 -20.85
CA ASP A 163 -27.37 42.15 -19.40
C ASP A 163 -28.51 41.37 -18.77
N ILE A 164 -28.18 40.21 -18.20
CA ILE A 164 -29.12 39.29 -17.54
C ILE A 164 -29.86 39.99 -16.39
N ALA A 165 -29.35 41.12 -15.89
CA ALA A 165 -29.92 41.85 -14.76
C ALA A 165 -31.24 42.60 -15.07
N THR A 166 -31.55 42.91 -16.34
CA THR A 166 -32.69 43.78 -16.69
C THR A 166 -33.70 43.14 -17.66
N ASP A 167 -33.51 41.87 -18.02
CA ASP A 167 -34.38 41.13 -18.93
C ASP A 167 -35.46 40.35 -18.15
N PRO A 168 -36.72 40.28 -18.60
CA PRO A 168 -37.75 39.42 -17.97
C PRO A 168 -37.33 37.95 -17.78
N ILE A 169 -36.50 37.40 -18.68
CA ILE A 169 -35.87 36.06 -18.57
C ILE A 169 -34.82 36.01 -17.45
N GLY A 170 -34.16 37.14 -17.20
CA GLY A 170 -33.08 37.29 -16.24
C GLY A 170 -33.48 36.93 -14.82
N LEU A 171 -34.75 37.17 -14.42
CA LEU A 171 -35.23 36.85 -13.08
C LEU A 171 -35.46 35.34 -12.89
N ALA A 172 -36.19 34.68 -13.78
CA ALA A 172 -36.37 33.23 -13.74
C ALA A 172 -35.02 32.48 -13.90
N ALA A 173 -34.09 33.04 -14.67
CA ALA A 173 -32.70 32.56 -14.76
C ALA A 173 -31.84 32.85 -13.51
N LYS A 174 -32.10 33.95 -12.79
CA LYS A 174 -31.45 34.31 -11.52
C LYS A 174 -31.90 33.38 -10.38
N VAL A 175 -33.16 32.98 -10.41
CA VAL A 175 -33.73 31.95 -9.54
C VAL A 175 -33.04 30.58 -9.73
N LEU A 176 -32.69 30.24 -10.98
CA LEU A 176 -31.86 29.06 -11.30
C LEU A 176 -30.38 29.18 -10.85
N GLY A 177 -29.97 30.29 -10.22
CA GLY A 177 -28.65 30.50 -9.63
C GLY A 177 -27.48 30.39 -10.62
N ASN A 178 -26.31 29.94 -10.13
CA ASN A 178 -25.09 29.70 -10.91
C ASN A 178 -25.21 28.55 -11.93
N VAL A 179 -26.33 27.82 -11.97
CA VAL A 179 -26.50 26.61 -12.79
C VAL A 179 -26.69 26.93 -14.28
N LEU A 180 -27.11 28.15 -14.62
CA LEU A 180 -27.47 28.52 -16.01
C LEU A 180 -27.04 29.92 -16.47
N SER A 181 -26.42 30.73 -15.60
CA SER A 181 -26.17 32.16 -15.88
C SER A 181 -25.16 32.45 -17.02
N SER A 182 -24.54 31.44 -17.62
CA SER A 182 -23.54 31.62 -18.69
C SER A 182 -23.69 30.72 -19.92
N SER A 183 -24.67 29.80 -19.98
CA SER A 183 -24.74 28.87 -21.11
C SER A 183 -25.32 29.53 -22.37
N SER A 184 -24.65 29.34 -23.51
CA SER A 184 -25.10 29.81 -24.83
C SER A 184 -26.52 29.35 -25.16
N GLN A 185 -26.94 28.20 -24.63
CA GLN A 185 -28.23 27.58 -24.90
C GLN A 185 -29.41 28.34 -24.26
N VAL A 186 -29.28 28.82 -23.02
CA VAL A 186 -30.34 29.63 -22.37
C VAL A 186 -30.56 30.93 -23.13
N ARG A 187 -29.47 31.54 -23.62
CA ARG A 187 -29.51 32.77 -24.43
C ARG A 187 -30.21 32.53 -25.78
N LEU A 188 -29.97 31.38 -26.42
CA LEU A 188 -30.66 31.00 -27.65
C LEU A 188 -32.14 30.69 -27.43
N LYS A 189 -32.49 29.98 -26.34
CA LYS A 189 -33.88 29.66 -26.00
C LYS A 189 -34.70 30.93 -25.74
N SER A 190 -34.11 31.93 -25.09
CA SER A 190 -34.69 33.26 -24.91
C SER A 190 -35.06 33.94 -26.24
N LEU A 191 -34.15 33.95 -27.21
CA LEU A 191 -34.40 34.56 -28.51
C LEU A 191 -35.53 33.84 -29.27
N ILE A 192 -35.57 32.50 -29.16
CA ILE A 192 -36.67 31.68 -29.70
C ILE A 192 -37.99 32.05 -29.03
N PHE A 193 -38.02 32.21 -27.70
CA PHE A 193 -39.23 32.60 -26.97
C PHE A 193 -39.78 33.93 -27.45
N ASP A 194 -38.92 34.95 -27.59
CA ASP A 194 -39.34 36.29 -28.01
C ASP A 194 -39.92 36.26 -29.44
N TRP A 195 -39.24 35.61 -30.38
CA TRP A 195 -39.74 35.48 -31.75
C TRP A 195 -41.04 34.67 -31.82
N ALA A 196 -41.08 33.52 -31.15
CA ALA A 196 -42.25 32.64 -31.16
C ALA A 196 -43.46 33.30 -30.49
N TYR A 197 -43.25 34.09 -29.44
CA TYR A 197 -44.28 34.90 -28.81
C TYR A 197 -44.84 35.95 -29.79
N GLN A 198 -43.97 36.75 -30.42
CA GLN A 198 -44.38 37.78 -31.37
C GLN A 198 -45.15 37.17 -32.55
N VAL A 199 -44.60 36.15 -33.21
CA VAL A 199 -45.26 35.55 -34.37
C VAL A 199 -46.57 34.85 -33.99
N SER A 200 -46.62 34.16 -32.84
CA SER A 200 -47.84 33.47 -32.38
C SER A 200 -48.94 34.43 -31.96
N SER A 201 -48.60 35.64 -31.49
CA SER A 201 -49.58 36.66 -31.15
C SER A 201 -50.45 37.04 -32.37
N LEU A 202 -49.87 37.01 -33.58
CA LEU A 202 -50.51 37.30 -34.85
C LEU A 202 -51.32 36.13 -35.43
N VAL A 203 -51.07 34.90 -34.96
CA VAL A 203 -51.80 33.70 -35.41
C VAL A 203 -53.19 33.69 -34.75
N PRO A 204 -54.28 33.54 -35.54
CA PRO A 204 -55.63 33.41 -34.99
C PRO A 204 -55.74 32.13 -34.17
N GLY A 205 -56.45 32.20 -33.04
CA GLY A 205 -56.70 31.07 -32.15
C GLY A 205 -58.18 30.73 -32.09
N PHE A 206 -58.51 29.74 -31.25
CA PHE A 206 -59.89 29.34 -30.97
C PHE A 206 -60.43 30.11 -29.78
N SER A 207 -61.69 30.55 -29.85
CA SER A 207 -62.31 31.36 -28.80
C SER A 207 -62.31 30.63 -27.45
N ALA A 208 -62.50 29.31 -27.47
CA ALA A 208 -62.44 28.46 -26.28
C ALA A 208 -61.09 28.49 -25.55
N ALA A 209 -59.99 28.81 -26.23
CA ALA A 209 -58.65 28.89 -25.62
C ALA A 209 -58.48 30.13 -24.74
N THR A 210 -59.29 31.17 -24.93
CA THR A 210 -59.19 32.43 -24.17
C THR A 210 -59.52 32.27 -22.68
N ARG A 211 -60.22 31.20 -22.31
CA ARG A 211 -60.59 30.89 -20.92
C ARG A 211 -59.45 30.19 -20.15
N LYS A 212 -58.54 29.54 -20.88
CA LYS A 212 -57.41 28.81 -20.28
C LYS A 212 -56.35 29.77 -19.74
N PRO A 213 -55.63 29.38 -18.67
CA PRO A 213 -54.41 30.06 -18.23
C PRO A 213 -53.42 30.24 -19.38
N LYS A 214 -52.63 31.32 -19.35
CA LYS A 214 -51.53 31.54 -20.29
C LYS A 214 -50.19 31.16 -19.68
N ILE A 215 -49.45 30.32 -20.40
CA ILE A 215 -48.02 30.11 -20.20
C ILE A 215 -47.26 30.93 -21.22
N LEU A 216 -46.45 31.86 -20.74
CA LEU A 216 -45.57 32.71 -21.56
C LEU A 216 -44.27 31.98 -21.90
N ARG A 217 -43.58 31.41 -20.91
CA ARG A 217 -42.36 30.63 -21.15
C ARG A 217 -42.03 29.65 -20.03
N VAL A 218 -41.21 28.64 -20.36
CA VAL A 218 -40.65 27.66 -19.41
C VAL A 218 -39.12 27.60 -19.55
N ILE A 219 -38.43 27.79 -18.43
CA ILE A 219 -36.96 27.72 -18.33
C ILE A 219 -36.59 26.57 -17.41
N THR A 220 -35.60 25.78 -17.82
CA THR A 220 -35.15 24.62 -17.04
C THR A 220 -33.66 24.37 -17.24
N ASN A 221 -33.03 23.63 -16.33
CA ASN A 221 -31.65 23.14 -16.44
C ASN A 221 -31.53 21.75 -17.08
N VAL A 222 -32.63 21.22 -17.62
CA VAL A 222 -32.62 19.96 -18.38
C VAL A 222 -31.67 20.09 -19.58
N SER A 223 -30.76 19.12 -19.68
CA SER A 223 -29.72 19.02 -20.71
C SER A 223 -29.54 17.55 -21.10
N ASP A 224 -28.61 17.27 -22.01
CA ASP A 224 -28.24 15.92 -22.43
C ASP A 224 -27.46 15.13 -21.37
N ARG A 225 -27.07 15.76 -20.25
CA ARG A 225 -26.43 15.09 -19.12
C ARG A 225 -27.43 14.23 -18.36
N THR A 226 -26.96 13.08 -17.88
CA THR A 226 -27.69 12.28 -16.88
C THR A 226 -27.61 12.99 -15.53
N PHE A 227 -28.76 13.20 -14.88
CA PHE A 227 -28.83 13.74 -13.53
C PHE A 227 -28.52 12.64 -12.53
N LYS A 228 -27.55 12.91 -11.65
CA LYS A 228 -27.11 11.95 -10.64
C LYS A 228 -27.74 12.21 -9.28
N ILE A 229 -27.52 11.32 -8.31
CA ILE A 229 -28.01 11.50 -6.94
C ILE A 229 -27.65 12.88 -6.37
N GLY A 230 -28.63 13.57 -5.79
CA GLY A 230 -28.48 14.91 -5.23
C GLY A 230 -28.51 16.06 -6.25
N ASP A 231 -28.43 15.77 -7.55
CA ASP A 231 -28.66 16.80 -8.56
C ASP A 231 -30.10 17.33 -8.49
N ARG A 232 -30.28 18.59 -8.87
CA ARG A 232 -31.60 19.25 -8.94
C ARG A 232 -32.02 19.43 -10.39
N ILE A 233 -33.21 18.95 -10.74
CA ILE A 233 -33.92 19.35 -11.95
C ILE A 233 -34.81 20.52 -11.55
N VAL A 234 -34.52 21.70 -12.09
CA VAL A 234 -35.21 22.94 -11.72
C VAL A 234 -36.00 23.45 -12.91
N VAL A 235 -37.22 23.89 -12.64
CA VAL A 235 -38.19 24.35 -13.64
C VAL A 235 -38.76 25.66 -13.18
N ALA A 236 -38.70 26.67 -14.03
CA ALA A 236 -39.30 27.97 -13.83
C ALA A 236 -40.31 28.25 -14.95
N LEU A 237 -41.46 28.78 -14.57
CA LEU A 237 -42.60 29.08 -15.44
C LEU A 237 -42.94 30.56 -15.32
N GLU A 238 -43.13 31.26 -16.44
CA GLU A 238 -43.76 32.58 -16.47
C GLU A 238 -45.14 32.45 -17.13
N GLY A 239 -46.19 32.92 -16.48
CA GLY A 239 -47.58 32.81 -16.94
C GLY A 239 -48.52 33.73 -16.17
N ASP A 240 -49.82 33.44 -16.22
CA ASP A 240 -50.81 34.20 -15.45
C ASP A 240 -50.60 34.02 -13.93
N PRO A 241 -50.73 35.10 -13.13
CA PRO A 241 -50.46 35.08 -11.69
C PRO A 241 -51.56 34.42 -10.85
N GLY A 242 -51.22 33.96 -9.65
CA GLY A 242 -52.17 33.45 -8.65
C GLY A 242 -52.80 32.09 -8.98
N LEU A 243 -52.15 31.27 -9.81
CA LEU A 243 -52.67 29.99 -10.31
C LEU A 243 -51.89 28.78 -9.77
N GLU A 244 -52.41 27.58 -9.99
CA GLU A 244 -51.72 26.34 -9.59
C GLU A 244 -50.76 25.89 -10.69
N ALA A 245 -49.46 25.89 -10.39
CA ALA A 245 -48.40 25.43 -11.30
C ALA A 245 -47.81 24.10 -10.82
N THR A 246 -47.69 23.14 -11.74
CA THR A 246 -47.05 21.84 -11.50
C THR A 246 -46.17 21.45 -12.68
N PHE A 247 -45.21 20.54 -12.47
CA PHE A 247 -44.50 19.90 -13.56
C PHE A 247 -44.32 18.39 -13.34
N ASP A 248 -44.16 17.69 -14.45
CA ASP A 248 -43.98 16.25 -14.53
C ASP A 248 -42.64 15.96 -15.22
N ILE A 249 -41.90 14.99 -14.68
CA ILE A 249 -40.76 14.33 -15.32
C ILE A 249 -41.32 13.06 -15.96
N GLY A 250 -41.87 13.22 -17.17
CA GLY A 250 -42.53 12.18 -17.95
C GLY A 250 -43.54 11.37 -17.14
N THR A 251 -43.36 10.06 -17.14
CA THR A 251 -44.14 9.14 -16.30
C THR A 251 -43.43 8.76 -15.00
N PHE A 252 -42.18 9.20 -14.83
CA PHE A 252 -41.37 8.88 -13.66
C PHE A 252 -41.88 9.58 -12.40
N LYS A 253 -42.11 10.90 -12.48
CA LYS A 253 -42.61 11.68 -11.35
C LYS A 253 -43.56 12.77 -11.84
N GLN A 254 -44.79 12.78 -11.33
CA GLN A 254 -45.85 13.67 -11.78
C GLN A 254 -46.40 14.53 -10.63
N GLY A 255 -47.00 15.66 -10.97
CA GLY A 255 -47.64 16.58 -10.04
C GLY A 255 -46.66 17.30 -9.11
N ILE A 256 -45.41 17.53 -9.55
CA ILE A 256 -44.42 18.24 -8.73
C ILE A 256 -44.87 19.70 -8.63
N LYS A 257 -45.25 20.13 -7.43
CA LYS A 257 -45.76 21.48 -7.18
C LYS A 257 -44.69 22.54 -7.41
N MET A 258 -45.10 23.64 -8.02
CA MET A 258 -44.31 24.85 -8.18
C MET A 258 -44.90 25.95 -7.29
N VAL A 259 -44.04 26.83 -6.79
CA VAL A 259 -44.40 27.92 -5.90
C VAL A 259 -44.31 29.23 -6.68
N GLU A 260 -45.33 30.08 -6.57
CA GLU A 260 -45.28 31.43 -7.12
C GLU A 260 -44.29 32.28 -6.31
N MET A 261 -43.38 32.94 -7.01
CA MET A 261 -42.30 33.75 -6.43
C MET A 261 -42.80 35.17 -6.13
N GLU A 262 -41.95 36.00 -5.53
CA GLU A 262 -42.29 37.40 -5.19
C GLU A 262 -42.82 38.22 -6.38
N ARG A 263 -42.40 37.89 -7.59
CA ARG A 263 -42.94 38.48 -8.81
C ARG A 263 -44.17 37.66 -9.26
N PRO A 264 -45.37 38.27 -9.27
CA PRO A 264 -46.58 37.58 -9.71
C PRO A 264 -46.43 36.99 -11.12
N GLY A 265 -46.93 35.77 -11.31
CA GLY A 265 -46.89 35.03 -12.56
C GLY A 265 -45.59 34.27 -12.80
N VAL A 266 -44.61 34.35 -11.90
CA VAL A 266 -43.37 33.55 -11.97
C VAL A 266 -43.45 32.42 -10.95
N TYR A 267 -43.37 31.18 -11.41
CA TYR A 267 -43.41 29.99 -10.56
C TYR A 267 -42.11 29.21 -10.65
N GLU A 268 -41.65 28.65 -9.54
CA GLU A 268 -40.48 27.78 -9.47
C GLU A 268 -40.82 26.46 -8.81
N GLY A 269 -40.34 25.35 -9.39
CA GLY A 269 -40.31 24.06 -8.73
C GLY A 269 -39.02 23.32 -9.03
N PHE A 270 -38.68 22.36 -8.17
CA PHE A 270 -37.52 21.51 -8.39
C PHE A 270 -37.78 20.07 -7.93
N TYR A 271 -37.03 19.17 -8.54
CA TYR A 271 -36.91 17.78 -8.11
C TYR A 271 -35.46 17.49 -7.74
N VAL A 272 -35.23 16.96 -6.54
CA VAL A 272 -33.90 16.48 -6.13
C VAL A 272 -33.84 14.98 -6.41
N VAL A 273 -32.90 14.55 -7.24
CA VAL A 273 -32.70 13.13 -7.53
C VAL A 273 -32.36 12.39 -6.24
N GLN A 274 -33.18 11.41 -5.90
CA GLN A 274 -33.06 10.56 -4.73
C GLN A 274 -32.24 9.31 -5.03
N LYS A 275 -31.78 8.64 -3.97
CA LYS A 275 -31.15 7.33 -4.09
C LYS A 275 -32.15 6.32 -4.65
N GLY A 276 -31.78 5.60 -5.69
CA GLY A 276 -32.64 4.60 -6.35
C GLY A 276 -33.51 5.15 -7.47
N ASP A 277 -33.52 6.47 -7.70
CA ASP A 277 -34.19 7.04 -8.87
C ASP A 277 -33.47 6.58 -10.14
N GLU A 278 -34.19 5.95 -11.06
CA GLU A 278 -33.61 5.53 -12.34
C GLU A 278 -34.66 5.70 -13.43
N THR A 279 -34.34 6.52 -14.44
CA THR A 279 -35.20 6.67 -15.60
C THR A 279 -34.43 7.20 -16.81
N GLN A 280 -34.88 6.85 -18.00
CA GLN A 280 -34.30 7.31 -19.25
C GLN A 280 -35.37 7.86 -20.16
N ASN A 281 -34.98 8.78 -21.04
CA ASN A 281 -35.80 9.32 -22.12
C ASN A 281 -37.12 9.95 -21.65
N GLN A 282 -37.15 10.57 -20.47
CA GLN A 282 -38.34 11.28 -19.99
C GLN A 282 -38.44 12.67 -20.62
N TYR A 283 -39.66 13.21 -20.70
CA TYR A 283 -39.93 14.57 -21.16
C TYR A 283 -40.30 15.47 -19.98
N LEU A 284 -40.23 16.78 -20.16
CA LEU A 284 -40.74 17.75 -19.18
C LEU A 284 -42.15 18.20 -19.59
N LEU A 285 -43.12 18.10 -18.69
CA LEU A 285 -44.47 18.64 -18.90
C LEU A 285 -44.81 19.61 -17.77
N VAL A 286 -45.01 20.89 -18.07
CA VAL A 286 -45.41 21.91 -17.10
C VAL A 286 -46.89 22.23 -17.31
N ARG A 287 -47.64 22.38 -16.22
CA ARG A 287 -49.08 22.64 -16.24
C ARG A 287 -49.39 23.84 -15.37
N LEU A 288 -50.16 24.78 -15.92
CA LEU A 288 -50.74 25.91 -15.21
C LEU A 288 -52.25 25.77 -15.23
N LYS A 289 -52.88 25.78 -14.05
CA LYS A 289 -54.30 25.49 -13.87
C LYS A 289 -55.01 26.61 -13.13
N ASN A 290 -56.17 27.04 -13.64
CA ASN A 290 -57.03 28.02 -12.96
C ASN A 290 -57.97 27.38 -11.94
N GLN A 291 -58.65 28.22 -11.17
CA GLN A 291 -59.61 27.80 -10.15
C GLN A 291 -60.83 27.06 -10.74
N GLN A 292 -61.18 27.32 -12.01
CA GLN A 292 -62.24 26.63 -12.74
C GLN A 292 -61.83 25.23 -13.25
N GLY A 293 -60.58 24.83 -13.04
CA GLY A 293 -60.06 23.53 -13.43
C GLY A 293 -59.51 23.46 -14.87
N GLU A 294 -59.55 24.55 -15.62
CA GLU A 294 -58.97 24.63 -16.95
C GLU A 294 -57.45 24.75 -16.84
N SER A 295 -56.73 24.09 -17.75
CA SER A 295 -55.27 24.07 -17.75
C SER A 295 -54.68 24.35 -19.12
N GLN A 296 -53.52 25.01 -19.11
CA GLN A 296 -52.57 25.01 -20.21
C GLN A 296 -51.37 24.13 -19.83
N GLU A 297 -50.90 23.39 -20.82
CA GLU A 297 -49.73 22.51 -20.71
C GLU A 297 -48.60 23.02 -21.61
N TRP A 298 -47.37 22.85 -21.13
CA TRP A 298 -46.13 23.14 -21.84
C TRP A 298 -45.23 21.92 -21.84
N LEU A 299 -44.95 21.36 -23.02
CA LEU A 299 -44.28 20.09 -23.20
C LEU A 299 -42.90 20.27 -23.86
N GLU A 300 -41.85 19.74 -23.24
CA GLU A 300 -40.48 19.72 -23.77
C GLU A 300 -39.95 18.27 -23.87
N PHE A 301 -39.74 17.79 -25.10
CA PHE A 301 -39.18 16.46 -25.37
C PHE A 301 -37.65 16.43 -25.50
N VAL A 302 -37.04 17.58 -25.75
CA VAL A 302 -35.62 17.67 -26.12
C VAL A 302 -34.97 18.83 -25.37
N PRO A 303 -33.86 18.58 -24.65
CA PRO A 303 -33.24 17.26 -24.44
C PRO A 303 -34.10 16.37 -23.51
N PRO A 304 -34.00 15.03 -23.65
CA PRO A 304 -34.68 14.12 -22.73
C PRO A 304 -34.06 14.21 -21.34
N ILE A 305 -34.87 13.96 -20.31
CA ILE A 305 -34.43 13.84 -18.93
C ILE A 305 -34.00 12.39 -18.70
N ASN A 306 -32.74 12.21 -18.33
CA ASN A 306 -32.18 10.95 -17.88
C ASN A 306 -31.75 11.11 -16.42
N ILE A 307 -32.09 10.14 -15.57
CA ILE A 307 -31.75 10.12 -14.15
C ILE A 307 -31.10 8.78 -13.84
N ASP A 308 -29.96 8.84 -13.16
CA ASP A 308 -29.28 7.69 -12.58
C ASP A 308 -28.89 8.05 -11.14
N GLY A 309 -29.73 7.62 -10.20
CA GLY A 309 -29.55 7.76 -8.77
C GLY A 309 -29.07 6.46 -8.11
N ILE A 310 -28.49 5.53 -8.88
CA ILE A 310 -27.99 4.24 -8.38
C ILE A 310 -26.46 4.25 -8.41
N PRO A 311 -25.80 4.47 -7.27
CA PRO A 311 -24.34 4.43 -7.22
C PRO A 311 -23.77 3.04 -7.57
N PRO A 312 -22.56 2.98 -8.14
CA PRO A 312 -21.86 1.71 -8.33
C PRO A 312 -21.55 1.03 -6.99
N ALA A 313 -21.21 -0.27 -7.06
CA ALA A 313 -20.80 -1.01 -5.89
C ALA A 313 -19.44 -0.50 -5.39
N PRO A 314 -19.18 -0.49 -4.08
CA PRO A 314 -17.85 -0.14 -3.58
C PRO A 314 -16.80 -1.16 -4.04
N PRO A 315 -15.56 -0.73 -4.27
CA PRO A 315 -14.45 -1.64 -4.53
C PRO A 315 -14.31 -2.69 -3.42
N LYS A 316 -13.80 -3.88 -3.76
CA LYS A 316 -13.53 -4.97 -2.80
C LYS A 316 -12.04 -5.24 -2.68
N ASP A 317 -11.65 -5.93 -1.61
CA ASP A 317 -10.29 -6.42 -1.38
C ASP A 317 -9.22 -5.32 -1.56
N LEU A 318 -9.46 -4.13 -0.98
CA LEU A 318 -8.50 -3.04 -1.02
C LEU A 318 -7.25 -3.45 -0.22
N GLU A 319 -6.14 -3.58 -0.93
CA GLU A 319 -4.82 -3.85 -0.36
C GLU A 319 -3.90 -2.65 -0.53
N ALA A 320 -2.96 -2.50 0.41
CA ALA A 320 -1.91 -1.49 0.35
C ALA A 320 -0.56 -2.14 0.67
N ARG A 321 0.43 -1.96 -0.21
CA ARG A 321 1.77 -2.50 -0.07
C ARG A 321 2.80 -1.40 -0.26
N VAL A 322 3.79 -1.34 0.63
CA VAL A 322 4.91 -0.41 0.49
C VAL A 322 5.89 -0.96 -0.55
N GLU A 323 6.21 -0.17 -1.55
CA GLU A 323 7.19 -0.48 -2.60
C GLU A 323 8.25 0.62 -2.67
N GLY A 324 9.39 0.40 -2.01
CA GLY A 324 10.46 1.40 -1.92
C GLY A 324 9.99 2.67 -1.19
N LYS A 325 9.89 3.78 -1.93
CA LYS A 325 9.40 5.09 -1.44
C LYS A 325 7.97 5.40 -1.90
N ALA A 326 7.19 4.38 -2.25
CA ALA A 326 5.83 4.50 -2.74
C ALA A 326 4.88 3.52 -2.04
N VAL A 327 3.57 3.76 -2.15
CA VAL A 327 2.53 2.81 -1.73
C VAL A 327 1.76 2.37 -2.97
N ARG A 328 1.77 1.06 -3.25
CA ARG A 328 0.89 0.46 -4.23
C ARG A 328 -0.43 0.08 -3.57
N LEU A 329 -1.51 0.62 -4.10
CA LEU A 329 -2.88 0.22 -3.80
C LEU A 329 -3.40 -0.69 -4.92
N SER A 330 -4.17 -1.70 -4.55
CA SER A 330 -4.88 -2.55 -5.50
C SER A 330 -6.23 -2.96 -4.92
N TRP A 331 -7.23 -3.09 -5.78
CA TRP A 331 -8.58 -3.51 -5.38
C TRP A 331 -9.24 -4.30 -6.51
N LYS A 332 -10.41 -4.86 -6.24
CA LYS A 332 -11.27 -5.52 -7.22
C LYS A 332 -12.53 -4.70 -7.47
N CYS A 333 -12.99 -4.73 -8.71
CA CYS A 333 -14.30 -4.21 -9.11
C CYS A 333 -15.19 -5.38 -9.50
N VAL A 334 -16.44 -5.36 -9.04
CA VAL A 334 -17.42 -6.43 -9.28
C VAL A 334 -18.62 -5.97 -10.09
N ASP A 335 -18.79 -4.67 -10.30
CA ASP A 335 -19.86 -4.12 -11.12
C ASP A 335 -19.35 -3.75 -12.53
N GLY A 336 -20.28 -3.75 -13.48
CA GLY A 336 -20.03 -3.33 -14.87
C GLY A 336 -20.43 -1.87 -15.15
N THR A 337 -20.91 -1.14 -14.14
CA THR A 337 -21.33 0.26 -14.29
C THR A 337 -20.21 1.25 -13.94
N THR A 338 -19.18 0.79 -13.22
CA THR A 338 -18.00 1.57 -12.87
C THR A 338 -17.19 1.92 -14.12
N THR A 339 -16.91 3.21 -14.24
CA THR A 339 -16.07 3.80 -15.28
C THR A 339 -14.75 4.34 -14.74
N GLY A 340 -14.60 4.44 -13.41
CA GLY A 340 -13.36 4.82 -12.77
C GLY A 340 -13.44 4.84 -11.24
N PHE A 341 -12.37 5.29 -10.60
CA PHE A 341 -12.22 5.31 -9.15
C PHE A 341 -11.69 6.65 -8.68
N VAL A 342 -12.13 7.09 -7.49
CA VAL A 342 -11.51 8.19 -6.74
C VAL A 342 -10.64 7.58 -5.66
N VAL A 343 -9.37 7.99 -5.62
CA VAL A 343 -8.43 7.62 -4.56
C VAL A 343 -8.17 8.83 -3.68
N LEU A 344 -8.33 8.66 -2.38
CA LEU A 344 -8.09 9.67 -1.37
C LEU A 344 -7.04 9.19 -0.38
N ARG A 345 -6.26 10.13 0.17
CA ARG A 345 -5.25 9.89 1.20
C ARG A 345 -5.40 10.85 2.35
N SER A 346 -5.11 10.38 3.56
CA SER A 346 -4.99 11.20 4.77
C SER A 346 -3.85 10.70 5.66
N CYS A 347 -3.31 11.58 6.51
CA CYS A 347 -2.45 11.17 7.64
C CYS A 347 -3.26 10.81 8.90
N GLU A 348 -4.58 11.08 8.89
CA GLU A 348 -5.53 10.81 9.96
C GLU A 348 -6.55 9.74 9.56
N PRO A 349 -7.01 8.88 10.49
CA PRO A 349 -7.85 7.74 10.16
C PRO A 349 -9.25 8.12 9.64
N LEU A 350 -9.83 9.22 10.12
CA LEU A 350 -11.25 9.54 9.90
C LEU A 350 -11.49 10.87 9.15
N SER A 351 -10.54 11.80 9.18
CA SER A 351 -10.65 13.15 8.61
C SER A 351 -9.43 13.49 7.74
N GLY A 352 -9.38 14.68 7.15
CA GLY A 352 -8.20 15.17 6.42
C GLY A 352 -7.96 14.52 5.04
N TYR A 353 -8.89 13.71 4.55
CA TYR A 353 -8.76 13.04 3.25
C TYR A 353 -8.75 14.04 2.09
N GLN A 354 -7.68 13.97 1.29
CA GLN A 354 -7.54 14.71 0.04
C GLN A 354 -7.63 13.74 -1.13
N GLU A 355 -8.33 14.15 -2.20
CA GLU A 355 -8.33 13.42 -3.46
C GLU A 355 -6.95 13.53 -4.11
N ILE A 356 -6.30 12.39 -4.34
CA ILE A 356 -4.96 12.33 -4.94
C ILE A 356 -5.00 11.76 -6.35
N ALA A 357 -6.08 11.08 -6.76
CA ALA A 357 -6.24 10.59 -8.12
C ALA A 357 -7.68 10.30 -8.51
N ARG A 358 -7.95 10.39 -9.83
CA ARG A 358 -9.09 9.78 -10.51
C ARG A 358 -8.56 8.92 -11.66
N ILE A 359 -8.83 7.62 -11.64
CA ILE A 359 -8.24 6.66 -12.58
C ILE A 359 -9.25 5.61 -13.04
N GLY A 360 -8.98 4.98 -14.19
CA GLY A 360 -9.74 3.82 -14.67
C GLY A 360 -9.19 2.46 -14.20
N ASP A 361 -7.92 2.43 -13.78
CA ASP A 361 -7.23 1.20 -13.41
C ASP A 361 -7.65 0.67 -12.03
N LEU A 362 -7.46 -0.64 -11.81
CA LEU A 362 -7.71 -1.34 -10.54
C LEU A 362 -6.54 -1.26 -9.54
N ASN A 363 -5.53 -0.46 -9.86
CA ASN A 363 -4.37 -0.24 -9.02
C ASN A 363 -3.89 1.21 -9.14
N PHE A 364 -3.25 1.69 -8.08
CA PHE A 364 -2.68 3.03 -8.02
C PHE A 364 -1.36 3.01 -7.28
N LEU A 365 -0.36 3.74 -7.77
CA LEU A 365 0.94 3.88 -7.12
C LEU A 365 1.11 5.31 -6.60
N ASP A 366 0.97 5.48 -5.29
CA ASP A 366 1.22 6.74 -4.62
C ASP A 366 2.73 6.95 -4.39
N LYS A 367 3.35 7.83 -5.17
CA LYS A 367 4.78 8.16 -5.10
C LYS A 367 5.08 9.38 -4.22
N GLU A 368 4.06 10.06 -3.70
CA GLU A 368 4.24 11.29 -2.93
C GLU A 368 4.29 11.05 -1.42
N VAL A 369 4.34 9.78 -1.01
CA VAL A 369 4.48 9.39 0.39
C VAL A 369 5.86 9.75 0.93
N LYS A 370 5.91 10.19 2.18
CA LYS A 370 7.16 10.55 2.86
C LYS A 370 7.59 9.45 3.82
N ALA A 371 8.90 9.22 3.91
CA ALA A 371 9.48 8.24 4.81
C ALA A 371 9.19 8.61 6.28
N GLY A 372 8.83 7.62 7.11
CA GLY A 372 8.47 7.82 8.52
C GLY A 372 7.03 8.25 8.75
N GLU A 373 6.30 8.66 7.70
CA GLU A 373 4.88 9.01 7.80
C GLU A 373 3.97 7.78 7.78
N ARG A 374 2.75 7.96 8.28
CA ARG A 374 1.67 6.97 8.16
C ARG A 374 0.56 7.53 7.27
N TYR A 375 -0.04 6.68 6.46
CA TYR A 375 -1.13 7.07 5.57
C TYR A 375 -2.33 6.15 5.69
N PHE A 376 -3.50 6.73 5.51
CA PHE A 376 -4.77 6.05 5.34
C PHE A 376 -5.30 6.35 3.95
N TYR A 377 -5.82 5.34 3.27
CA TYR A 377 -6.34 5.47 1.92
C TYR A 377 -7.82 5.13 1.89
N ARG A 378 -8.57 5.88 1.08
CA ARG A 378 -9.96 5.57 0.73
C ARG A 378 -10.09 5.45 -0.77
N VAL A 379 -10.87 4.46 -1.21
CA VAL A 379 -11.21 4.29 -2.63
C VAL A 379 -12.71 4.18 -2.77
N ALA A 380 -13.27 4.85 -3.76
CA ALA A 380 -14.66 4.70 -4.16
C ALA A 380 -14.77 4.59 -5.69
N ALA A 381 -15.73 3.80 -6.16
CA ALA A 381 -16.06 3.66 -7.56
C ALA A 381 -16.91 4.84 -8.05
N LEU A 382 -16.80 5.13 -9.35
CA LEU A 382 -17.56 6.14 -10.08
C LEU A 382 -18.22 5.50 -11.29
N ASP A 383 -19.49 5.80 -11.51
CA ASP A 383 -20.19 5.44 -12.75
C ASP A 383 -20.11 6.56 -13.80
N LYS A 384 -20.77 6.35 -14.94
CA LYS A 384 -20.82 7.32 -16.04
C LYS A 384 -21.60 8.60 -15.71
N ALA A 385 -22.62 8.53 -14.84
CA ALA A 385 -23.37 9.69 -14.37
C ALA A 385 -22.56 10.51 -13.32
N GLY A 386 -21.51 9.91 -12.77
CA GLY A 386 -20.68 10.47 -11.72
C GLY A 386 -21.26 10.26 -10.32
N ASN A 387 -22.14 9.27 -10.12
CA ASN A 387 -22.44 8.77 -8.77
C ASN A 387 -21.20 8.10 -8.21
N ARG A 388 -21.07 8.16 -6.88
CA ARG A 388 -19.94 7.59 -6.16
C ARG A 388 -20.44 6.53 -5.19
N SER A 389 -19.77 5.39 -5.16
CA SER A 389 -20.01 4.36 -4.15
C SER A 389 -19.71 4.88 -2.73
N SER A 390 -20.02 4.07 -1.71
CA SER A 390 -19.37 4.23 -0.41
C SER A 390 -17.86 4.03 -0.52
N PHE A 391 -17.11 4.61 0.41
CA PHE A 391 -15.66 4.42 0.47
C PHE A 391 -15.32 3.09 1.14
N VAL A 392 -14.34 2.38 0.57
CA VAL A 392 -13.54 1.40 1.31
C VAL A 392 -12.26 2.05 1.81
N GLN A 393 -11.80 1.64 2.99
CA GLN A 393 -10.65 2.26 3.67
C GLN A 393 -9.61 1.20 4.04
N ILE A 394 -8.33 1.56 3.92
CA ILE A 394 -7.20 0.79 4.45
C ILE A 394 -6.20 1.70 5.14
N GLY A 395 -5.54 1.19 6.18
CA GLY A 395 -4.48 1.87 6.91
C GLY A 395 -4.51 1.54 8.41
N PRO A 396 -3.51 1.98 9.18
CA PRO A 396 -2.38 2.80 8.73
C PRO A 396 -1.38 2.01 7.87
N VAL A 397 -0.91 2.63 6.79
CA VAL A 397 0.24 2.18 6.00
C VAL A 397 1.44 2.99 6.48
N ASN A 398 2.36 2.34 7.20
CA ASN A 398 3.55 3.00 7.75
C ASN A 398 4.68 2.95 6.72
N ILE A 399 5.21 4.11 6.33
CA ILE A 399 6.31 4.19 5.37
C ILE A 399 7.64 4.04 6.12
N PRO A 400 8.46 3.02 5.81
CA PRO A 400 9.71 2.79 6.51
C PRO A 400 10.70 3.92 6.22
N VAL A 401 11.47 4.28 7.24
CA VAL A 401 12.60 5.22 7.07
C VAL A 401 13.73 4.52 6.32
N THR A 402 14.25 5.12 5.25
CA THR A 402 15.39 4.60 4.49
C THR A 402 16.31 5.73 4.06
N GLY A 403 17.62 5.46 4.02
CA GLY A 403 18.62 6.44 3.57
C GLY A 403 18.91 7.57 4.56
N VAL A 404 18.51 7.43 5.82
CA VAL A 404 18.85 8.38 6.89
C VAL A 404 20.18 7.98 7.52
N SER A 405 21.08 8.95 7.64
CA SER A 405 22.36 8.80 8.35
C SER A 405 22.23 9.44 9.73
N LEU A 406 22.65 8.73 10.76
CA LEU A 406 22.61 9.17 12.15
C LEU A 406 24.02 9.48 12.64
N SER A 407 24.14 10.57 13.41
CA SER A 407 25.37 11.02 14.06
C SER A 407 25.04 11.85 15.29
N GLY A 408 25.96 11.95 16.26
CA GLY A 408 25.73 12.73 17.47
C GLY A 408 24.82 12.02 18.46
N ASP A 409 23.65 12.59 18.74
CA ASP A 409 22.71 12.03 19.72
C ASP A 409 21.64 11.19 19.03
N LEU A 410 21.32 10.04 19.61
CA LEU A 410 20.27 9.16 19.13
C LEU A 410 18.92 9.85 19.39
N PRO A 411 18.01 9.92 18.39
CA PRO A 411 16.68 10.48 18.61
C PRO A 411 15.93 9.77 19.74
N ALA A 412 15.01 10.47 20.41
CA ALA A 412 14.19 9.88 21.48
C ALA A 412 13.36 8.66 21.01
N LYS A 413 13.03 8.60 19.72
CA LYS A 413 12.34 7.47 19.12
C LYS A 413 12.84 7.18 17.71
N LEU A 414 13.08 5.91 17.40
CA LEU A 414 13.40 5.41 16.07
C LEU A 414 12.27 4.49 15.58
N GLY A 415 11.59 4.90 14.52
CA GLY A 415 10.53 4.12 13.87
C GLY A 415 11.08 3.12 12.86
N ARG A 416 10.29 2.10 12.52
CA ARG A 416 10.62 1.05 11.55
C ARG A 416 11.36 1.57 10.31
N GLY A 417 12.49 0.95 9.98
CA GLY A 417 13.31 1.42 8.86
C GLY A 417 14.76 0.96 8.93
N THR A 418 15.55 1.37 7.94
CA THR A 418 17.01 1.17 7.92
C THR A 418 17.72 2.52 8.04
N TYR A 419 18.60 2.61 9.03
CA TYR A 419 19.38 3.80 9.37
C TYR A 419 20.86 3.47 9.24
N THR A 420 21.65 4.39 8.67
CA THR A 420 23.11 4.26 8.63
C THR A 420 23.72 5.01 9.79
N VAL A 421 24.66 4.42 10.50
CA VAL A 421 25.40 5.09 11.59
C VAL A 421 26.84 5.31 11.11
N GLU A 422 27.19 6.57 10.91
CA GLU A 422 28.46 6.95 10.25
C GLU A 422 29.66 6.91 11.20
N GLY A 423 29.45 7.04 12.50
CA GLY A 423 30.50 7.07 13.52
C GLY A 423 29.95 6.90 14.94
N LEU A 424 30.43 7.72 15.88
CA LEU A 424 29.93 7.70 17.25
C LEU A 424 28.52 8.29 17.33
N ILE A 425 27.62 7.54 17.96
CA ILE A 425 26.29 8.01 18.33
C ILE A 425 26.04 7.71 19.81
N LYS A 426 25.31 8.58 20.52
CA LYS A 426 25.08 8.43 21.96
C LYS A 426 23.61 8.56 22.35
N VAL A 427 23.19 7.85 23.40
CA VAL A 427 21.99 8.16 24.18
C VAL A 427 22.46 8.96 25.39
N PRO A 428 22.28 10.30 25.42
CA PRO A 428 22.83 11.14 26.47
C PRO A 428 22.30 10.81 27.88
N ALA A 429 23.08 11.12 28.92
CA ALA A 429 22.64 11.01 30.30
C ALA A 429 21.31 11.76 30.54
N GLY A 430 20.40 11.15 31.31
CA GLY A 430 19.07 11.71 31.61
C GLY A 430 18.05 11.62 30.46
N SER A 431 18.45 11.13 29.28
CA SER A 431 17.56 10.91 28.15
C SER A 431 17.12 9.44 28.02
N LYS A 432 16.03 9.23 27.28
CA LYS A 432 15.51 7.90 26.94
C LYS A 432 15.28 7.79 25.44
N THR A 433 15.82 6.73 24.83
CA THR A 433 15.56 6.36 23.44
C THR A 433 14.77 5.06 23.35
N VAL A 434 13.74 5.04 22.50
CA VAL A 434 12.97 3.84 22.15
C VAL A 434 13.20 3.47 20.68
N ILE A 435 13.65 2.24 20.43
CA ILE A 435 13.78 1.65 19.10
C ILE A 435 12.61 0.70 18.87
N ASP A 436 11.73 1.05 17.94
CA ASP A 436 10.54 0.27 17.58
C ASP A 436 10.91 -1.04 16.84
N PRO A 437 10.03 -2.05 16.84
CA PRO A 437 10.21 -3.28 16.06
C PRO A 437 10.48 -3.05 14.58
N GLY A 438 11.43 -3.82 14.03
CA GLY A 438 11.79 -3.77 12.61
C GLY A 438 12.75 -2.64 12.23
N VAL A 439 13.39 -2.00 13.20
CA VAL A 439 14.51 -1.08 12.97
C VAL A 439 15.80 -1.84 12.70
N ARG A 440 16.53 -1.41 11.66
CA ARG A 440 17.86 -1.89 11.29
C ARG A 440 18.85 -0.74 11.34
N LEU A 441 19.83 -0.82 12.23
CA LEU A 441 20.94 0.12 12.36
C LEU A 441 22.17 -0.51 11.71
N ALA A 442 22.55 0.03 10.56
CA ALA A 442 23.72 -0.40 9.79
C ALA A 442 24.91 0.53 10.11
N PHE A 443 25.88 0.02 10.84
CA PHE A 443 27.06 0.76 11.30
C PHE A 443 28.20 0.66 10.29
N ASN A 444 28.85 1.79 10.02
CA ASN A 444 30.17 1.78 9.38
C ASN A 444 31.24 1.21 10.34
N PRO A 445 32.46 0.91 9.86
CA PRO A 445 33.47 0.27 10.71
C PRO A 445 33.87 1.04 11.98
N GLU A 446 33.87 2.38 11.93
CA GLU A 446 34.10 3.26 13.09
C GLU A 446 32.82 3.51 13.91
N GLY A 447 31.70 2.95 13.48
CA GLY A 447 30.40 3.12 14.10
C GLY A 447 30.35 2.53 15.50
N LYS A 448 29.88 3.32 16.47
CA LYS A 448 29.77 2.93 17.88
C LYS A 448 28.54 3.58 18.51
N LEU A 449 27.80 2.84 19.32
CA LEU A 449 26.65 3.36 20.08
C LEU A 449 26.96 3.37 21.58
N VAL A 450 27.05 4.57 22.16
CA VAL A 450 27.30 4.79 23.59
C VAL A 450 25.99 5.12 24.31
N ILE A 451 25.74 4.50 25.45
CA ILE A 451 24.47 4.63 26.19
C ILE A 451 24.80 5.16 27.59
N GLU A 452 24.57 6.47 27.79
CA GLU A 452 24.71 7.17 29.08
C GLU A 452 23.34 7.37 29.75
N GLY A 453 22.25 7.40 28.97
CA GLY A 453 20.85 7.40 29.42
C GLY A 453 20.20 6.01 29.35
N GLU A 454 18.93 5.94 28.96
CA GLU A 454 18.17 4.69 28.85
C GLU A 454 17.87 4.34 27.38
N LEU A 455 18.24 3.15 26.92
CA LEU A 455 17.89 2.61 25.60
C LEU A 455 16.94 1.41 25.73
N LEU A 456 15.75 1.53 25.16
CA LEU A 456 14.80 0.42 24.99
C LEU A 456 14.80 -0.03 23.53
N ALA A 457 15.15 -1.28 23.25
CA ALA A 457 15.17 -1.81 21.89
C ALA A 457 14.41 -3.14 21.80
N LYS A 458 13.45 -3.23 20.88
CA LYS A 458 12.65 -4.45 20.64
C LYS A 458 12.75 -4.86 19.18
N GLU A 459 13.08 -6.12 18.91
CA GLU A 459 13.17 -6.70 17.55
C GLU A 459 14.03 -5.87 16.59
N ALA A 460 15.05 -5.21 17.13
CA ALA A 460 15.99 -4.37 16.39
C ALA A 460 17.21 -5.16 15.93
N ILE A 461 17.77 -4.78 14.78
CA ILE A 461 18.99 -5.36 14.23
C ILE A 461 20.09 -4.30 14.24
N PHE A 462 21.19 -4.58 14.95
CA PHE A 462 22.42 -3.79 14.94
C PHE A 462 23.48 -4.59 14.18
N GLU A 463 24.01 -4.04 13.09
CA GLU A 463 24.95 -4.77 12.24
C GLU A 463 25.98 -3.88 11.56
N ALA A 464 27.13 -4.47 11.19
CA ALA A 464 28.07 -3.82 10.29
C ALA A 464 27.52 -3.75 8.87
N LYS A 465 27.64 -2.59 8.23
CA LYS A 465 27.45 -2.41 6.78
C LYS A 465 28.53 -3.14 5.97
N LYS A 466 29.77 -3.12 6.48
CA LYS A 466 30.92 -3.82 5.90
C LYS A 466 31.90 -4.20 7.01
N GLY A 467 32.39 -5.44 6.99
CA GLY A 467 33.39 -5.90 7.96
C GLY A 467 32.85 -5.92 9.39
N TRP A 468 33.49 -5.17 10.28
CA TRP A 468 33.19 -5.10 11.71
C TRP A 468 32.85 -3.67 12.11
N TRP A 469 31.94 -3.49 13.07
CA TRP A 469 31.71 -2.21 13.76
C TRP A 469 32.14 -2.29 15.23
N GLN A 470 32.21 -1.16 15.94
CA GLN A 470 32.81 -1.12 17.28
C GLN A 470 31.93 -1.71 18.39
N GLY A 471 30.61 -1.73 18.19
CA GLY A 471 29.65 -2.29 19.15
C GLY A 471 28.88 -1.27 19.98
N LEU A 472 28.18 -1.80 20.98
CA LEU A 472 27.47 -1.03 21.99
C LEU A 472 28.31 -0.86 23.26
N GLU A 473 28.21 0.30 23.90
CA GLU A 473 28.84 0.59 25.19
C GLU A 473 27.83 1.25 26.13
N VAL A 474 27.43 0.54 27.17
CA VAL A 474 26.60 1.08 28.25
C VAL A 474 27.52 1.66 29.32
N LYS A 475 27.50 2.99 29.47
CA LYS A 475 28.32 3.69 30.46
C LYS A 475 27.76 3.57 31.86
N SER A 476 28.56 3.95 32.85
CA SER A 476 28.10 4.05 34.24
C SER A 476 26.90 5.00 34.32
N GLY A 477 25.82 4.57 34.98
CA GLY A 477 24.53 5.27 35.01
C GLY A 477 23.62 5.03 33.80
N GLY A 478 24.14 4.46 32.71
CA GLY A 478 23.37 4.08 31.53
C GLY A 478 22.61 2.77 31.71
N LYS A 479 21.49 2.63 30.98
CA LYS A 479 20.63 1.45 31.00
C LYS A 479 20.26 0.98 29.59
N LEU A 480 20.44 -0.30 29.30
CA LEU A 480 20.03 -0.94 28.05
C LEU A 480 19.03 -2.06 28.31
N ASN A 481 17.84 -2.02 27.72
CA ASN A 481 16.90 -3.14 27.70
C ASN A 481 16.66 -3.60 26.26
N GLY A 482 17.20 -4.77 25.91
CA GLY A 482 17.04 -5.40 24.59
C GLY A 482 16.10 -6.60 24.65
N GLU A 483 15.04 -6.61 23.84
CA GLU A 483 14.14 -7.76 23.67
C GLU A 483 14.18 -8.23 22.21
N LYS A 484 14.54 -9.50 21.97
CA LYS A 484 14.68 -10.10 20.63
C LYS A 484 15.58 -9.31 19.68
N ILE A 485 16.59 -8.62 20.21
CA ILE A 485 17.52 -7.85 19.40
C ILE A 485 18.58 -8.75 18.79
N LYS A 486 19.13 -8.33 17.65
CA LYS A 486 20.23 -9.00 16.97
C LYS A 486 21.43 -8.06 16.92
N ILE A 487 22.58 -8.52 17.38
CA ILE A 487 23.86 -7.81 17.31
C ILE A 487 24.82 -8.64 16.47
N LEU A 488 25.14 -8.15 15.27
CA LEU A 488 25.83 -8.92 14.24
C LEU A 488 27.15 -8.25 13.84
N ASN A 489 28.21 -9.04 13.68
CA ASN A 489 29.51 -8.60 13.15
C ASN A 489 30.10 -7.40 13.92
N ALA A 490 29.96 -7.38 15.24
CA ALA A 490 30.58 -6.37 16.09
C ALA A 490 31.96 -6.85 16.55
N LYS A 491 32.97 -5.98 16.57
CA LYS A 491 34.28 -6.30 17.13
C LYS A 491 34.14 -6.69 18.61
N ARG A 492 33.43 -5.84 19.36
CA ARG A 492 32.87 -6.16 20.68
C ARG A 492 31.35 -6.00 20.59
N ALA A 493 30.53 -7.00 20.91
CA ALA A 493 29.08 -6.83 20.77
C ALA A 493 28.52 -5.82 21.78
N VAL A 494 28.81 -6.00 23.08
CA VAL A 494 28.38 -5.07 24.14
C VAL A 494 29.44 -4.96 25.23
N LEU A 495 29.81 -3.73 25.61
CA LEU A 495 30.48 -3.42 26.88
C LEU A 495 29.46 -2.82 27.86
N VAL A 496 29.44 -3.29 29.10
CA VAL A 496 28.53 -2.79 30.15
C VAL A 496 29.30 -2.34 31.37
N GLU A 497 29.21 -1.04 31.68
CA GLU A 497 29.67 -0.37 32.89
C GLU A 497 28.49 0.15 33.76
N GLY A 498 27.25 -0.01 33.29
CA GLY A 498 26.00 0.36 33.95
C GLY A 498 25.02 -0.81 34.07
N GLU A 499 23.78 -0.65 33.61
CA GLU A 499 22.75 -1.70 33.64
C GLU A 499 22.40 -2.22 32.23
N ALA A 500 22.34 -3.53 32.05
CA ALA A 500 21.86 -4.10 30.79
C ALA A 500 20.97 -5.33 31.01
N SER A 501 19.85 -5.41 30.29
CA SER A 501 19.01 -6.60 30.21
C SER A 501 18.81 -7.03 28.76
N PHE A 502 18.89 -8.34 28.52
CA PHE A 502 18.71 -8.94 27.21
C PHE A 502 17.76 -10.12 27.31
N LYS A 503 16.63 -10.05 26.60
CA LYS A 503 15.64 -11.12 26.52
C LYS A 503 15.60 -11.69 25.11
N GLU A 504 15.71 -13.01 24.96
CA GLU A 504 15.64 -13.73 23.67
C GLU A 504 16.53 -13.12 22.56
N SER A 505 17.69 -12.60 22.95
CA SER A 505 18.55 -11.80 22.07
C SER A 505 19.71 -12.61 21.47
N PHE A 506 20.16 -12.22 20.29
CA PHE A 506 21.12 -12.99 19.49
C PHE A 506 22.36 -12.17 19.16
N PHE A 507 23.50 -12.60 19.67
CA PHE A 507 24.81 -11.98 19.38
C PHE A 507 25.62 -12.96 18.54
N TYR A 508 26.11 -12.51 17.40
CA TYR A 508 26.80 -13.39 16.47
C TYR A 508 28.03 -12.74 15.86
N LYS A 509 29.15 -13.46 15.98
CA LYS A 509 30.43 -13.22 15.32
C LYS A 509 31.11 -11.92 15.77
N GLY A 510 32.28 -12.06 16.39
CA GLY A 510 33.09 -10.94 16.90
C GLY A 510 34.36 -11.39 17.62
N GLU A 511 35.11 -10.45 18.19
CA GLU A 511 36.22 -10.79 19.10
C GLU A 511 35.68 -11.02 20.51
N GLU A 512 34.90 -10.08 21.02
CA GLU A 512 34.31 -10.11 22.37
C GLU A 512 32.78 -10.02 22.25
N GLY A 513 32.05 -10.93 22.90
CA GLY A 513 30.59 -10.88 22.90
C GLY A 513 30.08 -9.84 23.90
N LEU A 514 29.88 -10.26 25.14
CA LEU A 514 29.39 -9.42 26.23
C LEU A 514 30.49 -9.22 27.28
N VAL A 515 30.89 -7.98 27.51
CA VAL A 515 31.89 -7.61 28.53
C VAL A 515 31.19 -6.87 29.67
N VAL A 516 31.30 -7.39 30.89
CA VAL A 516 30.74 -6.81 32.12
C VAL A 516 31.89 -6.26 32.96
N LYS A 517 31.83 -4.97 33.31
CA LYS A 517 32.92 -4.25 33.97
C LYS A 517 32.40 -3.26 35.00
N GLY A 518 33.21 -2.97 36.02
CA GLY A 518 32.88 -1.99 37.07
C GLY A 518 31.66 -2.40 37.89
N ILE A 519 31.02 -1.43 38.54
CA ILE A 519 29.79 -1.65 39.33
C ILE A 519 28.60 -1.70 38.37
N SER A 520 28.50 -2.78 37.60
CA SER A 520 27.45 -3.01 36.60
C SER A 520 26.53 -4.16 36.99
N THR A 521 25.31 -4.16 36.43
CA THR A 521 24.34 -5.25 36.58
C THR A 521 23.85 -5.70 35.21
N VAL A 522 24.04 -6.98 34.89
CA VAL A 522 23.68 -7.53 33.58
C VAL A 522 22.81 -8.78 33.74
N LEU A 523 21.64 -8.76 33.09
CA LEU A 523 20.69 -9.87 33.04
C LEU A 523 20.53 -10.36 31.60
N VAL A 524 20.71 -11.66 31.37
CA VAL A 524 20.42 -12.30 30.08
C VAL A 524 19.43 -13.43 30.29
N GLU A 525 18.32 -13.40 29.57
CA GLU A 525 17.23 -14.37 29.66
C GLU A 525 16.88 -14.88 28.26
N GLY A 526 17.20 -16.14 27.95
CA GLY A 526 16.98 -16.69 26.61
C GLY A 526 18.00 -16.19 25.58
N GLY A 527 17.88 -16.68 24.35
CA GLY A 527 18.74 -16.27 23.24
C GLY A 527 20.08 -17.00 23.12
N LYS A 528 20.98 -16.45 22.30
CA LYS A 528 22.23 -17.11 21.87
C LYS A 528 23.39 -16.13 21.70
N ILE A 529 24.57 -16.49 22.20
CA ILE A 529 25.84 -15.79 21.97
C ILE A 529 26.82 -16.76 21.31
N SER A 530 27.29 -16.44 20.11
CA SER A 530 28.10 -17.40 19.34
C SER A 530 29.16 -16.82 18.43
N ALA A 531 30.19 -17.64 18.19
CA ALA A 531 31.32 -17.35 17.31
C ALA A 531 32.19 -16.16 17.77
N PHE A 532 32.48 -16.08 19.07
CA PHE A 532 33.39 -15.09 19.65
C PHE A 532 34.70 -15.75 20.14
N LYS A 533 35.80 -14.97 20.19
CA LYS A 533 37.00 -15.42 20.92
C LYS A 533 36.66 -15.57 22.41
N GLU A 534 35.95 -14.58 22.96
CA GLU A 534 35.36 -14.68 24.29
C GLU A 534 33.88 -14.31 24.22
N GLY A 535 33.00 -15.26 24.53
CA GLY A 535 31.55 -15.08 24.47
C GLY A 535 31.05 -14.10 25.51
N ILE A 536 31.39 -14.35 26.78
CA ILE A 536 31.10 -13.47 27.90
C ILE A 536 32.36 -13.31 28.75
N ARG A 537 32.75 -12.06 29.02
CA ARG A 537 33.84 -11.73 29.96
C ARG A 537 33.28 -10.89 31.10
N VAL A 538 33.36 -11.41 32.32
CA VAL A 538 33.00 -10.70 33.55
C VAL A 538 34.29 -10.23 34.22
N GLU A 539 34.63 -8.96 34.04
CA GLU A 539 35.81 -8.34 34.66
C GLU A 539 35.52 -7.95 36.12
N ASP A 540 34.31 -7.44 36.38
CA ASP A 540 33.76 -7.07 37.69
C ASP A 540 32.24 -6.88 37.58
N GLY A 541 31.53 -6.68 38.69
CA GLY A 541 30.08 -6.41 38.72
C GLY A 541 29.20 -7.65 38.92
N SER A 542 27.91 -7.53 38.61
CA SER A 542 26.92 -8.60 38.78
C SER A 542 26.38 -9.07 37.42
N PHE A 543 26.54 -10.35 37.13
CA PHE A 543 26.08 -10.98 35.89
C PHE A 543 25.16 -12.16 36.19
N SER A 544 23.97 -12.16 35.59
CA SER A 544 23.01 -13.25 35.70
C SER A 544 22.57 -13.70 34.32
N ALA A 545 22.63 -15.01 34.05
CA ALA A 545 22.15 -15.60 32.81
C ALA A 545 21.21 -16.78 33.07
N SER A 546 20.07 -16.79 32.38
CA SER A 546 19.10 -17.88 32.43
C SER A 546 18.62 -18.30 31.04
N ARG A 547 18.50 -19.61 30.80
CA ARG A 547 17.99 -20.16 29.52
C ARG A 547 18.79 -19.71 28.27
N VAL A 548 20.07 -19.35 28.42
CA VAL A 548 20.91 -18.83 27.33
C VAL A 548 21.73 -19.95 26.70
N THR A 549 21.99 -19.88 25.39
CA THR A 549 22.95 -20.76 24.71
C THR A 549 24.25 -20.04 24.35
N LEU A 550 25.36 -20.53 24.87
CA LEU A 550 26.73 -20.10 24.52
C LEU A 550 27.39 -21.17 23.65
N ARG A 551 27.64 -20.84 22.38
CA ARG A 551 28.09 -21.82 21.38
C ARG A 551 29.21 -21.33 20.48
N GLU A 552 30.10 -22.25 20.06
CA GLU A 552 31.17 -21.97 19.08
C GLU A 552 32.10 -20.82 19.52
N ASN A 553 32.30 -20.65 20.82
CA ASN A 553 33.24 -19.67 21.35
C ASN A 553 34.58 -20.34 21.70
N LYS A 554 35.69 -19.61 21.63
CA LYS A 554 36.95 -20.15 22.18
C LYS A 554 36.87 -20.25 23.70
N VAL A 555 36.40 -19.20 24.35
CA VAL A 555 35.98 -19.25 25.77
C VAL A 555 34.55 -18.74 25.87
N ALA A 556 33.60 -19.57 26.31
CA ALA A 556 32.20 -19.16 26.41
C ALA A 556 31.95 -18.18 27.56
N LEU A 557 32.45 -18.47 28.76
CA LEU A 557 32.37 -17.59 29.91
C LEU A 557 33.73 -17.48 30.60
N LYS A 558 34.21 -16.25 30.77
CA LYS A 558 35.44 -15.93 31.48
C LYS A 558 35.16 -14.98 32.63
N VAL A 559 35.45 -15.38 33.86
CA VAL A 559 35.18 -14.61 35.07
C VAL A 559 36.49 -14.26 35.76
N ILE A 560 36.76 -12.96 35.87
CA ILE A 560 37.96 -12.43 36.51
C ILE A 560 37.64 -12.01 37.95
N LYS A 561 36.57 -11.24 38.14
CA LYS A 561 35.98 -10.83 39.44
C LYS A 561 34.46 -10.68 39.28
N GLY A 562 33.78 -10.30 40.37
CA GLY A 562 32.34 -10.05 40.39
C GLY A 562 31.49 -11.26 40.78
N GLU A 563 30.19 -11.06 40.75
CA GLU A 563 29.17 -12.07 41.06
C GLU A 563 28.57 -12.64 39.77
N VAL A 564 28.50 -13.96 39.69
CA VAL A 564 27.93 -14.66 38.53
C VAL A 564 26.87 -15.66 38.98
N LYS A 565 25.66 -15.53 38.43
CA LYS A 565 24.55 -16.48 38.63
C LYS A 565 24.13 -17.07 37.30
N LEU A 566 24.16 -18.40 37.20
CA LEU A 566 23.80 -19.13 35.99
C LEU A 566 22.69 -20.12 36.29
N GLU A 567 21.67 -20.16 35.43
CA GLU A 567 20.57 -21.11 35.54
C GLU A 567 20.20 -21.62 34.14
N LYS A 568 20.19 -22.95 33.91
CA LYS A 568 19.75 -23.51 32.61
C LYS A 568 20.51 -22.94 31.41
N VAL A 569 21.81 -22.68 31.57
CA VAL A 569 22.69 -22.20 30.50
C VAL A 569 23.25 -23.40 29.73
N ASN A 570 23.18 -23.33 28.41
CA ASN A 570 23.70 -24.35 27.50
C ASN A 570 25.08 -23.94 26.98
N PHE A 571 26.11 -24.73 27.29
CA PHE A 571 27.45 -24.58 26.73
C PHE A 571 27.67 -25.65 25.65
N LEU A 572 27.76 -25.23 24.38
CA LEU A 572 27.82 -26.14 23.22
C LEU A 572 29.03 -25.84 22.34
N GLU A 573 29.80 -26.86 21.96
CA GLU A 573 30.83 -26.73 20.93
C GLU A 573 31.83 -25.57 21.17
N ASN A 574 32.10 -25.23 22.44
CA ASN A 574 33.12 -24.26 22.79
C ASN A 574 34.47 -24.97 22.95
N GLU A 575 35.59 -24.27 22.70
CA GLU A 575 36.93 -24.80 23.02
C GLU A 575 37.06 -24.95 24.54
N LEU A 576 36.64 -23.93 25.31
CA LEU A 576 36.50 -23.92 26.76
C LEU A 576 35.12 -23.35 27.17
N ASN A 577 34.41 -24.02 28.07
CA ASN A 577 33.09 -23.56 28.51
C ASN A 577 33.19 -22.44 29.54
N ILE A 578 33.96 -22.66 30.62
CA ILE A 578 34.06 -21.68 31.72
C ILE A 578 35.51 -21.60 32.20
N GLU A 579 36.06 -20.39 32.27
CA GLU A 579 37.26 -20.05 33.01
C GLU A 579 36.91 -19.08 34.13
N SER A 580 37.21 -19.41 35.39
CA SER A 580 36.94 -18.52 36.52
C SER A 580 38.17 -18.31 37.39
N LYS A 581 38.36 -17.09 37.89
CA LYS A 581 39.31 -16.76 38.96
C LYS A 581 38.62 -16.61 40.34
N VAL A 582 37.29 -16.66 40.37
CA VAL A 582 36.48 -16.57 41.60
C VAL A 582 35.67 -17.86 41.80
N SER A 583 35.32 -18.15 43.04
CA SER A 583 34.52 -19.33 43.38
C SER A 583 33.15 -19.27 42.71
N LEU A 584 32.85 -20.23 41.83
CA LEU A 584 31.54 -20.35 41.17
C LEU A 584 30.85 -21.65 41.54
N ILE A 585 29.55 -21.56 41.81
CA ILE A 585 28.69 -22.72 42.04
C ILE A 585 27.79 -22.90 40.82
N LEU A 586 27.91 -24.04 40.15
CA LEU A 586 27.10 -24.38 39.00
C LEU A 586 25.96 -25.32 39.39
N LYS A 587 24.75 -24.95 38.97
CA LYS A 587 23.53 -25.74 39.10
C LYS A 587 22.78 -25.75 37.78
N ALA A 588 22.23 -26.91 37.42
CA ALA A 588 21.34 -27.07 36.26
C ALA A 588 21.86 -26.39 34.98
N CYS A 589 23.17 -26.48 34.68
CA CYS A 589 23.74 -26.01 33.41
C CYS A 589 24.15 -27.22 32.55
N PHE A 590 24.02 -27.11 31.22
CA PHE A 590 24.54 -28.12 30.30
C PHE A 590 26.00 -27.79 29.97
N LEU A 591 26.93 -28.62 30.45
CA LEU A 591 28.38 -28.42 30.30
C LEU A 591 29.03 -29.41 29.30
N GLY A 592 28.23 -30.29 28.71
CA GLY A 592 28.68 -31.38 27.85
C GLY A 592 28.01 -32.70 28.22
N LYS A 593 28.20 -33.72 27.39
CA LYS A 593 27.62 -35.06 27.62
C LYS A 593 28.35 -35.85 28.71
N ASP A 594 29.63 -35.54 28.94
CA ASP A 594 30.49 -36.26 29.87
C ASP A 594 30.84 -35.39 31.08
N PRO A 595 30.30 -35.69 32.28
CA PRO A 595 30.53 -34.93 33.50
C PRO A 595 31.97 -34.87 33.98
N LEU A 596 32.78 -35.84 33.60
CA LEU A 596 34.17 -35.94 34.03
C LEU A 596 35.12 -35.14 33.14
N ASN A 597 34.64 -34.78 31.94
CA ASN A 597 35.39 -34.03 30.94
C ASN A 597 34.76 -32.66 30.67
N PHE A 598 34.10 -32.09 31.68
CA PHE A 598 33.60 -30.71 31.58
C PHE A 598 34.77 -29.75 31.34
N LYS A 599 34.64 -28.94 30.29
CA LYS A 599 35.64 -27.96 29.85
C LYS A 599 35.60 -26.71 30.74
N ILE A 600 35.94 -26.88 32.02
CA ILE A 600 35.90 -25.84 33.04
C ILE A 600 37.28 -25.69 33.69
N LYS A 601 37.65 -24.47 34.06
CA LYS A 601 38.95 -24.15 34.66
C LYS A 601 38.80 -23.12 35.79
N GLY A 602 39.42 -23.37 36.93
CA GLY A 602 39.40 -22.48 38.10
C GLY A 602 38.62 -23.04 39.29
N PRO A 603 38.38 -22.25 40.36
CA PRO A 603 37.65 -22.68 41.55
C PRO A 603 36.15 -22.78 41.25
N ILE A 604 35.74 -23.86 40.59
CA ILE A 604 34.36 -24.08 40.16
C ILE A 604 33.82 -25.35 40.82
N THR A 605 32.72 -25.22 41.55
CA THR A 605 32.00 -26.34 42.16
C THR A 605 30.74 -26.63 41.36
N VAL A 606 30.67 -27.82 40.76
CA VAL A 606 29.45 -28.31 40.11
C VAL A 606 28.62 -29.04 41.16
N VAL A 607 27.44 -28.52 41.49
CA VAL A 607 26.48 -29.16 42.41
C VAL A 607 25.52 -30.05 41.63
N SER A 608 25.09 -29.57 40.46
CA SER A 608 24.23 -30.30 39.53
C SER A 608 24.45 -29.79 38.10
N TYR A 609 24.11 -30.61 37.12
CA TYR A 609 24.22 -30.30 35.70
C TYR A 609 23.03 -30.87 34.92
N LEU A 610 22.83 -30.41 33.69
CA LEU A 610 21.81 -30.96 32.80
C LEU A 610 22.40 -32.08 31.94
N ASN A 611 21.69 -33.20 31.83
CA ASN A 611 22.11 -34.36 31.01
C ASN A 611 21.89 -34.16 29.48
N PHE A 612 21.09 -33.18 29.11
CA PHE A 612 20.84 -32.75 27.74
C PHE A 612 20.67 -31.22 27.75
N PRO A 613 20.84 -30.50 26.62
CA PRO A 613 20.59 -29.06 26.60
C PRO A 613 19.18 -28.70 27.08
N TYR A 614 19.03 -27.57 27.76
CA TYR A 614 17.72 -26.97 28.09
C TYR A 614 17.01 -26.58 26.77
N PRO A 615 15.67 -26.74 26.65
CA PRO A 615 14.72 -27.14 27.69
C PRO A 615 14.55 -28.65 27.93
N GLU A 616 15.11 -29.51 27.10
CA GLU A 616 14.84 -30.96 27.16
C GLU A 616 15.66 -31.69 28.24
N GLY A 617 16.72 -31.06 28.75
CA GLY A 617 17.58 -31.58 29.81
C GLY A 617 16.94 -31.71 31.18
N GLN A 618 17.26 -32.81 31.86
CA GLN A 618 16.92 -33.03 33.26
C GLN A 618 18.12 -32.73 34.16
N GLU A 619 17.86 -32.16 35.33
CA GLU A 619 18.89 -31.86 36.33
C GLU A 619 19.35 -33.14 37.03
N VAL A 620 20.66 -33.34 37.07
CA VAL A 620 21.32 -34.47 37.72
C VAL A 620 22.31 -33.93 38.75
N LYS A 621 22.27 -34.47 39.97
CA LYS A 621 23.23 -34.12 41.04
C LYS A 621 24.63 -34.60 40.65
N PHE A 622 25.62 -33.73 40.80
CA PHE A 622 27.01 -34.08 40.59
C PHE A 622 27.60 -34.67 41.87
N ASP A 623 28.08 -35.91 41.81
CA ASP A 623 28.71 -36.60 42.95
C ASP A 623 30.03 -37.24 42.50
N LEU A 624 31.12 -36.50 42.68
CA LEU A 624 32.46 -36.95 42.30
C LEU A 624 32.86 -38.24 43.02
N LYS A 625 32.46 -38.42 44.29
CA LYS A 625 32.81 -39.61 45.08
C LYS A 625 32.08 -40.84 44.55
N ALA A 626 30.80 -40.70 44.18
CA ALA A 626 30.05 -41.78 43.56
C ALA A 626 30.65 -42.17 42.19
N PHE A 627 31.09 -41.20 41.38
CA PHE A 627 31.81 -41.49 40.15
C PHE A 627 33.10 -42.24 40.42
N GLN A 628 33.95 -41.75 41.33
CA GLN A 628 35.21 -42.41 41.71
C GLN A 628 34.98 -43.85 42.18
N LYS A 629 34.02 -44.08 43.08
CA LYS A 629 33.65 -45.43 43.54
C LYS A 629 33.23 -46.34 42.38
N LYS A 630 32.41 -45.83 41.46
CA LYS A 630 32.01 -46.58 40.26
C LYS A 630 33.19 -46.88 39.34
N GLY A 631 34.15 -45.96 39.24
CA GLY A 631 35.42 -46.17 38.56
C GLY A 631 36.22 -47.32 39.18
N GLU A 632 36.30 -47.37 40.51
CA GLU A 632 37.00 -48.44 41.25
C GLU A 632 36.31 -49.80 41.05
N GLU A 633 34.97 -49.83 41.05
CA GLU A 633 34.19 -51.03 40.75
C GLU A 633 34.46 -51.54 39.33
N LEU A 634 34.45 -50.65 38.33
CA LEU A 634 34.76 -50.99 36.93
C LEU A 634 36.20 -51.49 36.76
N LEU A 635 37.15 -50.89 37.48
CA LEU A 635 38.53 -51.33 37.52
C LEU A 635 38.65 -52.75 38.10
N ALA A 636 37.94 -53.04 39.19
CA ALA A 636 37.89 -54.39 39.77
C ALA A 636 37.25 -55.42 38.82
N GLU A 637 36.14 -55.08 38.16
CA GLU A 637 35.50 -55.93 37.14
C GLU A 637 36.43 -56.21 35.96
N GLY A 638 37.14 -55.18 35.48
CA GLY A 638 38.11 -55.30 34.40
C GLY A 638 39.23 -56.28 34.74
N LYS A 639 39.79 -56.17 35.96
CA LYS A 639 40.80 -57.13 36.47
C LYS A 639 40.24 -58.55 36.58
N LYS A 640 38.99 -58.72 37.03
CA LYS A 640 38.36 -60.04 37.11
C LYS A 640 38.22 -60.69 35.73
N PHE A 641 37.74 -59.95 34.72
CA PHE A 641 37.63 -60.49 33.36
C PHE A 641 38.99 -60.83 32.73
N LEU A 642 40.07 -60.10 33.09
CA LEU A 642 41.43 -60.47 32.68
C LEU A 642 41.84 -61.83 33.24
N GLN A 643 41.54 -62.09 34.53
CA GLN A 643 41.84 -63.37 35.17
C GLN A 643 41.05 -64.54 34.56
N GLU A 644 39.83 -64.26 34.10
CA GLU A 644 38.96 -65.23 33.41
C GLU A 644 39.32 -65.42 31.92
N GLY A 645 40.33 -64.70 31.40
CA GLY A 645 40.74 -64.77 29.99
C GLY A 645 39.79 -64.05 29.01
N ASN A 646 38.81 -63.28 29.51
CA ASN A 646 37.87 -62.54 28.67
C ASN A 646 38.39 -61.13 28.35
N TYR A 647 39.40 -61.06 27.49
CA TYR A 647 40.14 -59.83 27.21
C TYR A 647 39.30 -58.70 26.60
N GLY A 648 38.29 -59.04 25.76
CA GLY A 648 37.39 -58.05 25.17
C GLY A 648 36.55 -57.32 26.22
N LYS A 649 35.92 -58.06 27.15
CA LYS A 649 35.15 -57.45 28.25
C LYS A 649 36.05 -56.73 29.24
N ALA A 650 37.23 -57.26 29.52
CA ALA A 650 38.22 -56.59 30.35
C ALA A 650 38.60 -55.21 29.79
N CYS A 651 38.92 -55.15 28.49
CA CYS A 651 39.25 -53.91 27.79
C CYS A 651 38.11 -52.89 27.89
N GLU A 652 36.87 -53.30 27.62
CA GLU A 652 35.70 -52.43 27.74
C GLU A 652 35.54 -51.83 29.15
N LYS A 653 35.69 -52.65 30.19
CA LYS A 653 35.54 -52.23 31.59
C LYS A 653 36.68 -51.32 32.04
N LEU A 654 37.91 -51.64 31.65
CA LEU A 654 39.09 -50.82 31.96
C LEU A 654 39.04 -49.48 31.21
N GLU A 655 38.62 -49.43 29.95
CA GLU A 655 38.42 -48.17 29.23
C GLU A 655 37.33 -47.31 29.87
N LYS A 656 36.25 -47.93 30.38
CA LYS A 656 35.22 -47.23 31.15
C LYS A 656 35.76 -46.72 32.49
N ALA A 657 36.56 -47.51 33.20
CA ALA A 657 37.20 -47.10 34.44
C ALA A 657 38.20 -45.96 34.23
N TYR A 658 38.99 -46.02 33.15
CA TYR A 658 39.97 -45.00 32.76
C TYR A 658 39.38 -43.62 32.49
N LYS A 659 38.12 -43.56 32.04
CA LYS A 659 37.40 -42.28 31.89
C LYS A 659 37.10 -41.59 33.21
N ILE A 660 37.25 -42.30 34.33
CA ILE A 660 36.85 -41.86 35.68
C ILE A 660 38.06 -41.79 36.61
N LEU A 661 38.86 -42.85 36.61
CA LEU A 661 40.08 -42.98 37.37
C LEU A 661 41.26 -42.60 36.47
N HIS A 662 42.02 -41.60 36.90
CA HIS A 662 43.28 -41.20 36.28
C HIS A 662 44.40 -41.46 37.28
N ASN A 663 44.67 -42.74 37.57
CA ASN A 663 45.74 -43.17 38.48
C ASN A 663 46.68 -44.16 37.78
N GLU A 664 47.87 -44.34 38.31
CA GLU A 664 48.91 -45.19 37.75
C GLU A 664 48.45 -46.64 37.52
N GLU A 665 47.55 -47.15 38.38
CA GLU A 665 47.08 -48.52 38.31
C GLU A 665 46.25 -48.79 37.04
N ILE A 666 45.34 -47.89 36.66
CA ILE A 666 44.51 -48.10 35.47
C ILE A 666 45.35 -48.12 34.19
N TYR A 667 46.42 -47.32 34.14
CA TYR A 667 47.38 -47.29 33.03
C TYR A 667 48.09 -48.64 32.90
N TYR A 668 48.51 -49.27 34.01
CA TYR A 668 49.13 -50.60 33.98
C TYR A 668 48.21 -51.64 33.35
N TRP A 669 46.94 -51.65 33.75
CA TRP A 669 45.99 -52.65 33.27
C TRP A 669 45.56 -52.41 31.81
N LEU A 670 45.45 -51.15 31.37
CA LEU A 670 45.21 -50.84 29.96
C LEU A 670 46.38 -51.22 29.06
N VAL A 671 47.62 -50.93 29.48
CA VAL A 671 48.82 -51.37 28.76
C VAL A 671 48.86 -52.89 28.62
N TYR A 672 48.53 -53.61 29.70
CA TYR A 672 48.48 -55.07 29.70
C TYR A 672 47.41 -55.61 28.74
N VAL A 673 46.15 -55.13 28.84
CA VAL A 673 45.05 -55.65 27.99
C VAL A 673 45.22 -55.30 26.51
N TYR A 674 45.71 -54.10 26.18
CA TYR A 674 45.99 -53.74 24.79
C TYR A 674 47.14 -54.55 24.19
N THR A 675 48.13 -54.93 24.99
CA THR A 675 49.21 -55.83 24.54
C THR A 675 48.64 -57.22 24.19
N LEU A 676 47.74 -57.76 25.01
CA LEU A 676 47.11 -59.07 24.77
C LEU A 676 46.15 -59.07 23.58
N LEU A 677 45.51 -57.94 23.31
CA LEU A 677 44.58 -57.76 22.19
C LEU A 677 45.27 -57.28 20.89
N GLU A 678 46.59 -57.08 20.91
CA GLU A 678 47.36 -56.55 19.78
C GLU A 678 46.87 -55.17 19.26
N GLU A 679 46.36 -54.34 20.17
CA GLU A 679 45.81 -53.01 19.89
C GLU A 679 46.90 -51.92 19.85
N ASP A 680 47.81 -52.03 18.87
CA ASP A 680 49.06 -51.28 18.81
C ASP A 680 48.93 -49.75 18.87
N GLU A 681 47.95 -49.16 18.16
CA GLU A 681 47.73 -47.71 18.16
C GLU A 681 47.28 -47.22 19.53
N LYS A 682 46.37 -47.96 20.18
CA LYS A 682 45.86 -47.61 21.51
C LYS A 682 46.95 -47.77 22.56
N LEU A 683 47.76 -48.82 22.42
CA LEU A 683 48.90 -49.10 23.29
C LEU A 683 49.96 -47.99 23.24
N ALA A 684 50.32 -47.51 22.05
CA ALA A 684 51.24 -46.37 21.92
C ALA A 684 50.70 -45.11 22.60
N ARG A 685 49.44 -44.75 22.30
CA ARG A 685 48.80 -43.54 22.86
C ARG A 685 48.67 -43.59 24.37
N ILE A 686 48.35 -44.76 24.94
CA ILE A 686 48.17 -44.87 26.39
C ILE A 686 49.52 -44.83 27.12
N ILE A 687 50.60 -45.36 26.53
CA ILE A 687 51.97 -45.26 27.07
C ILE A 687 52.45 -43.81 27.07
N ASP A 688 52.26 -43.09 25.96
CA ASP A 688 52.66 -41.68 25.86
C ASP A 688 51.96 -40.83 26.93
N ARG A 689 50.63 -40.98 27.07
CA ARG A 689 49.87 -40.30 28.13
C ARG A 689 50.32 -40.68 29.54
N ALA A 690 50.61 -41.96 29.79
CA ALA A 690 51.07 -42.42 31.09
C ALA A 690 52.40 -41.76 31.50
N LEU A 691 53.34 -41.62 30.55
CA LEU A 691 54.62 -40.95 30.77
C LEU A 691 54.47 -39.43 30.98
N GLU A 692 53.49 -38.79 30.32
CA GLU A 692 53.17 -37.37 30.52
C GLU A 692 52.52 -37.09 31.87
N GLU A 693 51.54 -37.91 32.28
CA GLU A 693 50.77 -37.71 33.51
C GLU A 693 51.53 -38.18 34.77
N PHE A 694 52.36 -39.22 34.66
CA PHE A 694 53.09 -39.83 35.79
C PHE A 694 54.61 -39.90 35.51
N PRO A 695 55.28 -38.75 35.30
CA PRO A 695 56.67 -38.71 34.84
C PRO A 695 57.69 -39.28 35.84
N TYR A 696 57.30 -39.57 37.07
CA TYR A 696 58.18 -40.10 38.13
C TYR A 696 57.91 -41.57 38.47
N GLU A 697 56.91 -42.20 37.85
CA GLU A 697 56.52 -43.57 38.16
C GLU A 697 57.31 -44.59 37.33
N VAL A 698 58.30 -45.21 37.97
CA VAL A 698 59.29 -46.09 37.33
C VAL A 698 58.65 -47.28 36.62
N LYS A 699 57.53 -47.80 37.12
CA LYS A 699 56.86 -48.97 36.52
C LYS A 699 56.29 -48.67 35.13
N ILE A 700 55.87 -47.42 34.85
CA ILE A 700 55.43 -47.00 33.51
C ILE A 700 56.60 -47.03 32.53
N TYR A 701 57.78 -46.57 32.94
CA TYR A 701 58.98 -46.66 32.12
C TYR A 701 59.37 -48.11 31.82
N GLN A 702 59.24 -49.03 32.78
CA GLN A 702 59.48 -50.46 32.54
C GLN A 702 58.52 -51.02 31.48
N LEU A 703 57.23 -50.67 31.55
CA LEU A 703 56.26 -51.10 30.54
C LEU A 703 56.55 -50.50 29.15
N ALA A 704 56.87 -49.21 29.09
CA ALA A 704 57.22 -48.52 27.85
C ALA A 704 58.48 -49.10 27.19
N VAL A 705 59.53 -49.36 27.97
CA VAL A 705 60.77 -49.99 27.49
C VAL A 705 60.50 -51.38 26.90
N ARG A 706 59.67 -52.20 27.57
CA ARG A 706 59.28 -53.53 27.05
C ARG A 706 58.53 -53.41 25.72
N TYR A 707 57.60 -52.47 25.63
CA TYR A 707 56.85 -52.22 24.39
C TYR A 707 57.76 -51.80 23.24
N TYR A 708 58.63 -50.79 23.45
CA TYR A 708 59.53 -50.33 22.39
C TYR A 708 60.56 -51.39 21.99
N LEU A 709 61.06 -52.20 22.93
CA LEU A 709 61.88 -53.36 22.59
C LEU A 709 61.09 -54.38 21.77
N PHE A 710 59.84 -54.67 22.12
CA PHE A 710 58.99 -55.57 21.33
C PHE A 710 58.78 -55.04 19.89
N LYS A 711 58.66 -53.72 19.71
CA LYS A 711 58.55 -53.05 18.40
C LYS A 711 59.88 -52.76 17.70
N ASP A 712 60.98 -53.30 18.22
CA ASP A 712 62.35 -53.11 17.73
C ASP A 712 62.81 -51.63 17.64
N ARG A 713 62.18 -50.77 18.44
CA ARG A 713 62.51 -49.34 18.61
C ARG A 713 63.53 -49.16 19.75
N VAL A 714 64.75 -49.62 19.49
CA VAL A 714 65.80 -49.77 20.51
C VAL A 714 66.28 -48.42 21.07
N GLU A 715 66.34 -47.37 20.26
CA GLU A 715 66.83 -46.06 20.70
C GLU A 715 65.83 -45.34 21.63
N GLU A 716 64.53 -45.49 21.39
CA GLU A 716 63.47 -45.01 22.27
C GLU A 716 63.47 -45.77 23.61
N ALA A 717 63.62 -47.10 23.56
CA ALA A 717 63.78 -47.93 24.75
C ALA A 717 65.02 -47.51 25.58
N LYS A 718 66.13 -47.17 24.91
CA LYS A 718 67.36 -46.70 25.55
C LYS A 718 67.16 -45.37 26.29
N LYS A 719 66.53 -44.38 25.66
CA LYS A 719 66.24 -43.10 26.30
C LYS A 719 65.38 -43.26 27.55
N LEU A 720 64.37 -44.12 27.47
CA LEU A 720 63.47 -44.37 28.59
C LEU A 720 64.14 -45.13 29.73
N ILE A 721 64.99 -46.13 29.45
CA ILE A 721 65.69 -46.88 30.51
C ILE A 721 66.74 -46.02 31.22
N GLU A 722 67.46 -45.15 30.49
CA GLU A 722 68.39 -44.19 31.10
C GLU A 722 67.66 -43.19 32.00
N ARG A 723 66.48 -42.72 31.57
CA ARG A 723 65.63 -41.85 32.38
C ARG A 723 65.13 -42.58 33.63
N ALA A 724 64.68 -43.83 33.51
CA ALA A 724 64.20 -44.63 34.62
C ALA A 724 65.29 -44.92 35.65
N LEU A 725 66.52 -45.26 35.23
CA LEU A 725 67.66 -45.48 36.13
C LEU A 725 68.09 -44.19 36.84
N LYS A 726 67.90 -43.01 36.23
CA LYS A 726 68.11 -41.73 36.96
C LYS A 726 67.08 -41.54 38.07
N LEU A 727 65.84 -42.00 37.88
CA LEU A 727 64.81 -41.96 38.91
C LEU A 727 65.10 -42.98 40.03
N GLN A 728 65.61 -44.16 39.69
CA GLN A 728 65.94 -45.21 40.66
C GLN A 728 67.22 -45.99 40.28
N PRO A 729 68.41 -45.50 40.68
CA PRO A 729 69.71 -46.00 40.20
C PRO A 729 70.04 -47.46 40.51
N ASN A 730 69.59 -47.98 41.65
CA ASN A 730 69.94 -49.33 42.13
C ASN A 730 68.76 -50.32 41.98
N ASN A 731 67.89 -50.12 40.98
CA ASN A 731 66.77 -51.02 40.75
C ASN A 731 67.22 -52.23 39.92
N PRO A 732 67.26 -53.45 40.49
CA PRO A 732 67.80 -54.63 39.80
C PRO A 732 67.00 -54.98 38.53
N THR A 733 65.70 -54.68 38.50
CA THR A 733 64.86 -54.88 37.31
C THR A 733 65.25 -53.93 36.18
N LEU A 734 65.55 -52.67 36.50
CA LEU A 734 65.99 -51.69 35.49
C LEU A 734 67.40 -51.99 34.97
N GLU A 735 68.30 -52.45 35.83
CA GLU A 735 69.65 -52.89 35.42
C GLU A 735 69.58 -54.10 34.48
N ALA A 736 68.75 -55.10 34.82
CA ALA A 736 68.51 -56.25 33.95
C ALA A 736 67.89 -55.83 32.60
N MET A 737 66.93 -54.90 32.61
CA MET A 737 66.34 -54.37 31.39
C MET A 737 67.33 -53.54 30.57
N LYS A 738 68.22 -52.77 31.20
CA LYS A 738 69.31 -52.06 30.51
C LYS A 738 70.23 -53.04 29.79
N ALA A 739 70.62 -54.13 30.45
CA ALA A 739 71.41 -55.19 29.82
C ALA A 739 70.68 -55.81 28.61
N LEU A 740 69.35 -55.96 28.65
CA LEU A 740 68.55 -56.43 27.51
C LEU A 740 68.49 -55.42 26.35
N VAL A 741 68.35 -54.12 26.66
CA VAL A 741 68.38 -53.04 25.65
C VAL A 741 69.77 -52.96 24.99
N GLU A 742 70.83 -53.09 25.78
CA GLU A 742 72.22 -53.04 25.31
C GLU A 742 72.63 -54.31 24.54
N ASN A 743 72.17 -55.50 24.92
CA ASN A 743 72.46 -56.76 24.22
C ASN A 743 71.70 -56.93 22.89
N ARG A 744 70.58 -56.22 22.67
CA ARG A 744 69.93 -56.24 21.34
C ARG A 744 70.73 -55.50 20.28
N LYS A 745 71.62 -54.56 20.66
CA LYS A 745 72.57 -53.91 19.74
C LYS A 745 73.52 -54.91 19.10
N THR A 746 73.87 -56.01 19.79
CA THR A 746 74.84 -57.00 19.32
C THR A 746 74.28 -57.95 18.26
N LYS A 747 72.95 -58.07 18.10
CA LYS A 747 72.33 -58.92 17.07
C LYS A 747 72.24 -58.28 15.69
N ILE A 748 72.31 -56.95 15.59
CA ILE A 748 72.36 -56.22 14.30
C ILE A 748 73.80 -56.14 13.75
N ILE A 749 74.82 -56.30 14.59
CA ILE A 749 76.23 -56.23 14.16
C ILE A 749 76.79 -57.61 13.75
N ASN A 750 76.23 -58.73 14.25
CA ASN A 750 76.72 -60.09 13.94
C ASN A 750 75.78 -60.93 13.05
N GLY A 751 74.94 -60.28 12.23
CA GLY A 751 74.12 -60.92 11.21
C GLY A 751 74.74 -60.83 9.81
N ASN A 752 76.04 -61.10 9.68
CA ASN A 752 76.70 -61.22 8.37
C ASN A 752 77.90 -62.17 8.48
N THR A 753 77.65 -63.48 8.45
CA THR A 753 78.52 -64.49 7.79
C THR A 753 77.87 -65.88 7.81
N LYS A 754 77.68 -66.40 6.58
CA LYS A 754 77.24 -67.74 6.12
C LYS A 754 75.76 -68.08 6.16
#